data_AF-A0AAD4XNX7-F1
#
_entry.id   AF-A0AAD4XNX7-F1
#
_cell.length_a   1.000
_cell.length_b   1.000
_cell.length_c   1.000
_cell.angle_alpha   90.00
_cell.angle_beta   90.00
_cell.angle_gamma   90.00
#
_symmetry.space_group_name_H-M   'P 1'
#
loop_
_entity.id
_entity.type
_entity.pdbx_description
1 polymer ?
#
loop_
_entity_poly.entity_id
_entity_poly.type
_entity_poly.pdbx_seq_one_letter_code
_entity_poly.pdbx_strand_id
1 'polypeptide(L)'
;MARFSVVAFLLLLQLQSLLVVVVLAKKPAPIPAAAQKWLTLSGERPMVIARGGFSGLLPDSCDMGYEIAHMSSLPDMVVFCDVQISKDGLGFCLSDIRLDNSTNIANVFPKGHKTYNINGDDVSGWFAVDFLFDDLYNNVSLIQGILTRTSLFDNSFPLKLVDDATKIKLPNRLWLNVQYDMFYKQHNINVKSFIQDTLSAGAASLGYISSPEIGFLKSLNGAVTKDVKLVFRFLAEDAVEPTTKKTYKAILADLAAIKTFAAGILVPKTYIWPVTPDQYLEPHTSLVADAHKLGLEVYAAGFANDMPGSFNYSYDPTAEYLQFIDNNEFAVDGFLTDFPPTASEAIGCFALNNKTNPRIGKTLVISHNGASGVFPPCTDLAYQQAVDDGADIIDCSVQITKDGIAFCADSADLTGSTTAVGTFMSKSTSVPEIQQKNGIFSFDLTWSEIQSLKPLLVSPTGDQGLPRNPANKNAGKLILFSEFLELAKTKAVSGVMINIKNAAILANKGFDISEIVSSALGNATLDKQSTQQILIQSDDTSVLTKFKNVPTYKRVLTIVETISNVTQQSVDEIKKFADAVVVNRPSTVVLAAYFTKEFTDVVKEFQDANLTVYVTTLTNEFTSIAMDFFSDPILEISTYASPLAFGVDGLITDYPATANAYLRSPCADPDAKDLPYTISPPQPGELLSLAEQGALPPAESPAPSLEPADVVDPPLPPVSHVETTNPGASGPSSPGKNSQSANIASTGLCLLSLIYVFMVLY
;
A
#
# COMPACT_ATOMS: atom_id res chain seq x y z
N MET A 1 19.60 -52.13 -22.93
CA MET A 1 19.82 -51.20 -24.07
C MET A 1 19.12 -49.89 -23.72
N ALA A 2 19.64 -48.98 -22.90
CA ALA A 2 20.99 -48.40 -22.87
C ALA A 2 21.41 -47.89 -24.26
N ARG A 3 20.90 -46.71 -24.65
CA ARG A 3 21.61 -45.66 -25.43
C ARG A 3 20.75 -44.44 -25.79
N PHE A 4 19.43 -44.48 -25.65
CA PHE A 4 18.56 -43.31 -25.93
C PHE A 4 18.35 -42.35 -24.74
N SER A 5 18.74 -42.74 -23.53
CA SER A 5 18.53 -41.94 -22.32
C SER A 5 19.65 -40.92 -22.02
N VAL A 6 20.79 -41.02 -22.74
CA VAL A 6 21.95 -40.13 -22.52
C VAL A 6 21.84 -38.83 -23.33
N VAL A 7 21.14 -38.84 -24.47
CA VAL A 7 21.03 -37.65 -25.33
C VAL A 7 19.96 -36.67 -24.83
N ALA A 8 18.88 -37.16 -24.21
CA ALA A 8 17.85 -36.29 -23.63
C ALA A 8 18.32 -35.57 -22.35
N PHE A 9 19.15 -36.23 -21.54
CA PHE A 9 19.70 -35.62 -20.33
C PHE A 9 20.75 -34.55 -20.63
N LEU A 10 21.54 -34.73 -21.70
CA LEU A 10 22.53 -33.74 -22.14
C LEU A 10 21.91 -32.50 -22.82
N LEU A 11 20.68 -32.61 -23.36
CA LEU A 11 19.94 -31.47 -23.92
C LEU A 11 19.22 -30.63 -22.85
N LEU A 12 18.78 -31.24 -21.74
CA LEU A 12 18.33 -30.47 -20.56
C LEU A 12 19.48 -29.71 -19.89
N LEU A 13 20.70 -30.25 -19.95
CA LEU A 13 21.92 -29.62 -19.45
C LEU A 13 22.47 -28.48 -20.34
N GLN A 14 21.94 -28.27 -21.55
CA GLN A 14 22.33 -27.15 -22.44
C GLN A 14 21.24 -26.09 -22.62
N LEU A 15 20.00 -26.33 -22.16
CA LEU A 15 18.91 -25.36 -22.19
C LEU A 15 18.63 -24.68 -20.85
N GLN A 16 19.35 -25.06 -19.78
CA GLN A 16 19.73 -24.15 -18.68
C GLN A 16 20.88 -23.22 -19.12
N SER A 17 20.72 -22.62 -20.30
CA SER A 17 20.82 -21.17 -20.50
C SER A 17 21.45 -20.47 -19.30
N LEU A 18 22.75 -20.23 -19.32
CA LEU A 18 23.31 -19.11 -20.07
C LEU A 18 22.52 -17.81 -19.85
N LEU A 19 22.08 -17.54 -18.61
CA LEU A 19 21.95 -16.19 -18.06
C LEU A 19 22.38 -16.17 -16.59
N VAL A 20 23.49 -16.86 -16.28
CA VAL A 20 24.38 -16.40 -15.21
C VAL A 20 25.02 -15.12 -15.74
N VAL A 21 24.40 -13.98 -15.47
CA VAL A 21 25.13 -12.72 -15.45
C VAL A 21 26.24 -12.92 -14.43
N VAL A 22 27.48 -12.86 -14.91
CA VAL A 22 28.68 -12.82 -14.08
C VAL A 22 28.60 -11.57 -13.21
N VAL A 23 27.95 -11.67 -12.06
CA VAL A 23 28.24 -10.81 -10.92
C VAL A 23 29.58 -11.29 -10.41
N LEU A 24 30.65 -10.63 -10.87
CA LEU A 24 31.92 -10.67 -10.17
C LEU A 24 31.59 -10.33 -8.71
N ALA A 25 31.80 -11.31 -7.82
CA ALA A 25 31.86 -11.11 -6.39
C ALA A 25 32.98 -10.11 -6.08
N LYS A 26 32.69 -8.82 -6.28
CA LYS A 26 33.37 -7.77 -5.55
C LYS A 26 32.97 -8.00 -4.10
N LYS A 27 33.95 -8.29 -3.25
CA LYS A 27 33.82 -8.03 -1.81
C LYS A 27 33.12 -6.68 -1.67
N PRO A 28 32.07 -6.55 -0.83
CA PRO A 28 31.51 -5.24 -0.56
C PRO A 28 32.68 -4.33 -0.19
N ALA A 29 32.82 -3.23 -0.91
CA ALA A 29 33.79 -2.22 -0.55
C ALA A 29 33.47 -1.83 0.90
N PRO A 30 34.46 -1.80 1.81
CA PRO A 30 34.20 -1.32 3.16
C PRO A 30 33.69 0.12 3.04
N ILE A 31 32.46 0.37 3.48
CA ILE A 31 31.85 1.70 3.51
C ILE A 31 32.79 2.64 4.30
N PRO A 32 33.41 3.67 3.69
CA PRO A 32 34.20 4.63 4.43
C PRO A 32 33.52 6.00 4.39
N ALA A 33 32.61 6.22 5.32
CA ALA A 33 32.25 7.52 5.88
C ALA A 33 31.64 7.22 7.25
N ALA A 34 32.30 7.66 8.33
CA ALA A 34 31.98 7.42 9.76
C ALA A 34 30.67 6.64 9.99
N ALA A 35 30.76 5.33 10.28
CA ALA A 35 29.58 4.48 10.52
C ALA A 35 28.60 5.21 11.44
N GLN A 36 27.47 5.64 10.88
CA GLN A 36 26.47 6.40 11.59
C GLN A 36 25.92 5.49 12.68
N LYS A 37 26.20 5.86 13.93
CA LYS A 37 25.96 4.98 15.08
C LYS A 37 24.47 4.96 15.37
N TRP A 38 23.86 3.78 15.24
CA TRP A 38 22.47 3.56 15.61
C TRP A 38 22.31 3.59 17.13
N LEU A 39 21.10 3.88 17.61
CA LEU A 39 20.76 3.78 19.03
C LEU A 39 20.43 2.33 19.47
N THR A 40 20.78 1.35 18.64
CA THR A 40 20.74 -0.08 18.99
C THR A 40 21.76 -0.40 20.08
N LEU A 41 21.64 -1.55 20.73
CA LEU A 41 22.57 -1.94 21.78
C LEU A 41 24.01 -2.06 21.25
N SER A 42 24.15 -2.61 20.05
CA SER A 42 25.45 -2.79 19.38
C SER A 42 26.00 -1.51 18.76
N GLY A 43 25.12 -0.54 18.46
CA GLY A 43 25.42 0.62 17.62
C GLY A 43 25.38 0.31 16.12
N GLU A 44 25.13 -0.94 15.75
CA GLU A 44 24.99 -1.41 14.36
C GLU A 44 23.55 -1.26 13.88
N ARG A 45 23.37 -1.42 12.57
CA ARG A 45 22.06 -1.36 11.93
C ARG A 45 21.06 -2.37 12.54
N PRO A 46 19.79 -1.99 12.75
CA PRO A 46 18.72 -2.92 13.12
C PRO A 46 18.60 -4.08 12.12
N MET A 47 18.32 -5.28 12.64
CA MET A 47 18.17 -6.48 11.84
C MET A 47 16.76 -6.61 11.24
N VAL A 48 16.67 -7.05 9.98
CA VAL A 48 15.40 -7.52 9.39
C VAL A 48 15.25 -9.01 9.67
N ILE A 49 14.15 -9.41 10.30
CA ILE A 49 13.87 -10.80 10.68
C ILE A 49 12.57 -11.21 9.97
N ALA A 50 12.69 -12.11 9.00
CA ALA A 50 11.57 -12.55 8.16
C ALA A 50 10.82 -13.72 8.80
N ARG A 51 9.58 -13.48 9.25
CA ARG A 51 8.73 -14.49 9.85
C ARG A 51 8.23 -15.46 8.78
N GLY A 52 8.81 -16.67 8.73
CA GLY A 52 8.45 -17.65 7.72
C GLY A 52 8.80 -17.25 6.29
N GLY A 53 9.81 -16.39 6.12
CA GLY A 53 10.15 -15.79 4.83
C GLY A 53 9.24 -14.60 4.51
N PHE A 54 8.77 -14.49 3.27
CA PHE A 54 7.82 -13.46 2.85
C PHE A 54 6.37 -13.90 3.07
N SER A 55 6.01 -14.20 4.32
CA SER A 55 4.68 -14.70 4.69
C SER A 55 3.54 -13.70 4.46
N GLY A 56 3.86 -12.40 4.28
CA GLY A 56 2.94 -11.35 3.83
C GLY A 56 2.30 -11.62 2.48
N LEU A 57 2.99 -12.37 1.61
CA LEU A 57 2.59 -12.59 0.23
C LEU A 57 2.35 -14.08 -0.08
N LEU A 58 3.24 -14.94 0.43
CA LEU A 58 3.24 -16.38 0.16
C LEU A 58 2.81 -17.17 1.40
N PRO A 59 2.38 -18.44 1.24
CA PRO A 59 2.15 -19.33 2.37
C PRO A 59 3.38 -19.37 3.29
N ASP A 60 3.13 -19.23 4.59
CA ASP A 60 4.17 -19.22 5.63
C ASP A 60 5.14 -20.40 5.48
N SER A 61 6.44 -20.10 5.56
CA SER A 61 7.52 -21.08 5.62
C SER A 61 7.70 -21.92 4.36
N CYS A 62 7.18 -21.47 3.21
CA CYS A 62 7.47 -22.08 1.92
C CYS A 62 8.86 -21.66 1.40
N ASP A 63 9.51 -22.54 0.63
CA ASP A 63 10.86 -22.28 0.07
C ASP A 63 10.91 -21.00 -0.76
N MET A 64 9.90 -20.78 -1.60
CA MET A 64 9.78 -19.58 -2.43
C MET A 64 9.66 -18.30 -1.59
N GLY A 65 8.97 -18.39 -0.44
CA GLY A 65 8.84 -17.28 0.50
C GLY A 65 10.19 -16.89 1.09
N TYR A 66 11.06 -17.86 1.40
CA TYR A 66 12.42 -17.58 1.85
C TYR A 66 13.30 -17.00 0.74
N GLU A 67 13.20 -17.53 -0.49
CA GLU A 67 13.98 -17.06 -1.64
C GLU A 67 13.64 -15.61 -1.99
N ILE A 68 12.35 -15.28 -2.14
CA ILE A 68 11.94 -13.91 -2.46
C ILE A 68 12.36 -12.98 -1.33
N ALA A 69 12.11 -13.34 -0.06
CA ALA A 69 12.52 -12.50 1.05
C ALA A 69 14.04 -12.24 1.06
N HIS A 70 14.86 -13.23 0.69
CA HIS A 70 16.30 -13.04 0.56
C HIS A 70 16.68 -12.08 -0.57
N MET A 71 15.98 -12.15 -1.71
CA MET A 71 16.23 -11.32 -2.89
C MET A 71 15.74 -9.88 -2.73
N SER A 72 14.66 -9.66 -1.98
CA SER A 72 13.98 -8.37 -1.85
C SER A 72 14.22 -7.67 -0.52
N SER A 73 15.17 -8.14 0.29
CA SER A 73 15.51 -7.55 1.60
C SER A 73 16.97 -7.12 1.71
N LEU A 74 17.29 -6.47 2.83
CA LEU A 74 18.67 -6.18 3.21
C LEU A 74 19.54 -7.45 3.19
N PRO A 75 20.81 -7.36 2.73
CA PRO A 75 21.66 -8.54 2.57
C PRO A 75 21.97 -9.30 3.84
N ASP A 76 21.69 -8.75 5.02
CA ASP A 76 21.89 -9.32 6.36
C ASP A 76 20.61 -9.80 7.05
N MET A 77 19.49 -9.90 6.31
CA MET A 77 18.23 -10.44 6.77
C MET A 77 18.36 -11.84 7.40
N VAL A 78 17.60 -12.07 8.47
CA VAL A 78 17.54 -13.32 9.24
C VAL A 78 16.22 -14.03 9.01
N VAL A 79 16.29 -15.34 8.77
CA VAL A 79 15.12 -16.21 8.61
C VAL A 79 14.63 -16.66 9.98
N PHE A 80 13.35 -16.42 10.27
CA PHE A 80 12.71 -16.85 11.51
C PHE A 80 11.77 -18.01 11.27
N CYS A 81 12.06 -19.12 11.97
CA CYS A 81 11.36 -20.39 11.87
C CYS A 81 10.68 -20.69 13.20
N ASP A 82 9.34 -20.70 13.22
CA ASP A 82 8.58 -21.28 14.31
C ASP A 82 8.66 -22.81 14.19
N VAL A 83 9.37 -23.45 15.12
CA VAL A 83 9.71 -24.88 15.03
C VAL A 83 8.52 -25.75 15.40
N GLN A 84 8.15 -26.63 14.47
CA GLN A 84 7.29 -27.80 14.69
C GLN A 84 8.13 -29.08 14.65
N ILE A 85 7.74 -30.09 15.43
CA ILE A 85 8.40 -31.40 15.43
C ILE A 85 7.38 -32.51 15.17
N SER A 86 7.67 -33.34 14.16
CA SER A 86 6.88 -34.50 13.79
C SER A 86 6.97 -35.63 14.83
N LYS A 87 6.11 -36.64 14.69
CA LYS A 87 6.09 -37.82 15.57
C LYS A 87 7.43 -38.57 15.65
N ASP A 88 8.18 -38.59 14.55
CA ASP A 88 9.50 -39.20 14.41
C ASP A 88 10.66 -38.28 14.77
N GLY A 89 10.38 -37.09 15.32
CA GLY A 89 11.39 -36.19 15.87
C GLY A 89 12.06 -35.27 14.84
N LEU A 90 11.49 -35.14 13.63
CA LEU A 90 12.02 -34.28 12.58
C LEU A 90 11.39 -32.89 12.66
N GLY A 91 12.24 -31.86 12.57
CA GLY A 91 11.83 -30.46 12.72
C GLY A 91 11.56 -29.76 11.39
N PHE A 92 10.50 -28.96 11.35
CA PHE A 92 10.13 -28.09 10.21
C PHE A 92 9.59 -26.74 10.71
N CYS A 93 9.44 -25.77 9.80
CA CYS A 93 8.96 -24.43 10.12
C CYS A 93 7.47 -24.28 9.84
N LEU A 94 6.69 -23.83 10.84
CA LEU A 94 5.29 -23.45 10.70
C LEU A 94 4.83 -22.62 11.91
N SER A 95 4.19 -21.47 11.68
CA SER A 95 3.84 -20.50 12.73
C SER A 95 2.85 -21.00 13.79
N ASP A 96 1.88 -21.84 13.42
CA ASP A 96 0.83 -22.35 14.31
C ASP A 96 1.11 -23.81 14.75
N ILE A 97 0.72 -24.15 15.98
CA ILE A 97 0.77 -25.52 16.52
C ILE A 97 -0.27 -26.44 15.85
N ARG A 98 -1.36 -25.84 15.37
CA ARG A 98 -2.39 -26.48 14.56
C ARG A 98 -1.99 -26.42 13.10
N LEU A 99 -1.72 -27.58 12.52
CA LEU A 99 -1.34 -27.71 11.12
C LEU A 99 -2.46 -27.25 10.18
N ASP A 100 -3.73 -27.36 10.57
CA ASP A 100 -4.89 -26.94 9.77
C ASP A 100 -5.05 -25.43 9.62
N ASN A 101 -4.24 -24.62 10.33
CA ASN A 101 -4.27 -23.17 10.17
C ASN A 101 -3.57 -22.68 8.89
N SER A 102 -2.54 -23.39 8.44
CA SER A 102 -1.70 -23.00 7.29
C SER A 102 -1.35 -24.17 6.38
N THR A 103 -2.09 -25.27 6.48
CA THR A 103 -1.99 -26.41 5.56
C THR A 103 -3.35 -27.00 5.21
N ASN A 104 -3.40 -27.78 4.13
CA ASN A 104 -4.59 -28.51 3.71
C ASN A 104 -4.85 -29.81 4.50
N ILE A 105 -4.17 -30.04 5.64
CA ILE A 105 -4.16 -31.32 6.37
C ILE A 105 -5.55 -31.82 6.78
N ALA A 106 -6.50 -30.92 7.05
CA ALA A 106 -7.86 -31.30 7.43
C ALA A 106 -8.58 -32.06 6.31
N ASN A 107 -8.27 -31.76 5.05
CA ASN A 107 -8.81 -32.46 3.88
C ASN A 107 -8.10 -33.79 3.63
N VAL A 108 -6.78 -33.83 3.87
CA VAL A 108 -5.93 -34.99 3.63
C VAL A 108 -6.13 -36.07 4.70
N PHE A 109 -6.24 -35.67 5.97
CA PHE A 109 -6.41 -36.54 7.12
C PHE A 109 -7.65 -36.17 7.95
N PRO A 110 -8.88 -36.27 7.42
CA PRO A 110 -10.10 -35.79 8.08
C PRO A 110 -10.42 -36.46 9.43
N LYS A 111 -9.81 -37.62 9.71
CA LYS A 111 -9.93 -38.35 10.98
C LYS A 111 -8.78 -38.10 11.95
N GLY A 112 -7.84 -37.22 11.60
CA GLY A 112 -6.64 -36.88 12.37
C GLY A 112 -6.86 -35.81 13.44
N HIS A 113 -8.05 -35.21 13.49
CA HIS A 113 -8.40 -34.18 14.47
C HIS A 113 -8.31 -34.70 15.91
N LYS A 114 -7.61 -33.98 16.77
CA LYS A 114 -7.45 -34.28 18.20
C LYS A 114 -7.61 -33.04 19.05
N THR A 115 -7.69 -33.25 20.36
CA THR A 115 -7.66 -32.19 21.37
C THR A 115 -6.53 -32.48 22.35
N TYR A 116 -5.66 -31.49 22.56
CA TYR A 116 -4.60 -31.54 23.56
C TYR A 116 -4.71 -30.35 24.50
N ASN A 117 -4.33 -30.56 25.76
CA ASN A 117 -4.14 -29.46 26.68
C ASN A 117 -2.74 -28.89 26.47
N ILE A 118 -2.65 -27.69 25.89
CA ILE A 118 -1.39 -27.00 25.59
C ILE A 118 -1.31 -25.77 26.47
N ASN A 119 -0.35 -25.77 27.41
CA ASN A 119 -0.13 -24.67 28.35
C ASN A 119 -1.35 -24.26 29.19
N GLY A 120 -2.31 -25.17 29.37
CA GLY A 120 -3.52 -24.96 30.16
C GLY A 120 -4.79 -24.84 29.32
N ASP A 121 -4.66 -24.61 28.01
CA ASP A 121 -5.77 -24.44 27.10
C ASP A 121 -6.06 -25.72 26.31
N ASP A 122 -7.34 -26.06 26.16
CA ASP A 122 -7.76 -27.19 25.31
C ASP A 122 -7.76 -26.75 23.84
N VAL A 123 -6.70 -27.12 23.13
CA VAL A 123 -6.51 -26.80 21.71
C VAL A 123 -6.95 -27.99 20.88
N SER A 124 -7.82 -27.76 19.89
CA SER A 124 -8.32 -28.78 18.98
C SER A 124 -7.89 -28.49 17.54
N GLY A 125 -7.40 -29.52 16.84
CA GLY A 125 -6.85 -29.41 15.48
C GLY A 125 -6.00 -30.62 15.09
N TRP A 126 -5.09 -30.42 14.16
CA TRP A 126 -4.11 -31.42 13.73
C TRP A 126 -2.71 -31.03 14.21
N PHE A 127 -1.98 -31.96 14.83
CA PHE A 127 -0.71 -31.65 15.47
C PHE A 127 0.43 -32.47 14.86
N ALA A 128 1.57 -31.83 14.63
CA ALA A 128 2.75 -32.46 14.02
C ALA A 128 3.18 -33.76 14.74
N VAL A 129 3.06 -33.79 16.08
CA VAL A 129 3.41 -34.94 16.93
C VAL A 129 2.61 -36.22 16.66
N ASP A 130 1.54 -36.13 15.85
CA ASP A 130 0.69 -37.26 15.49
C ASP A 130 1.06 -37.94 14.16
N PHE A 131 1.89 -37.29 13.34
CA PHE A 131 2.21 -37.71 11.98
C PHE A 131 3.71 -37.93 11.80
N LEU A 132 4.08 -38.94 11.00
CA LEU A 132 5.45 -39.05 10.52
C LEU A 132 5.71 -37.91 9.53
N PHE A 133 6.93 -37.37 9.52
CA PHE A 133 7.22 -36.27 8.59
C PHE A 133 7.06 -36.68 7.13
N ASP A 134 7.40 -37.93 6.76
CA ASP A 134 7.19 -38.44 5.41
C ASP A 134 5.71 -38.41 4.99
N ASP A 135 4.77 -38.65 5.91
CA ASP A 135 3.33 -38.56 5.62
C ASP A 135 2.91 -37.11 5.37
N LEU A 136 3.47 -36.16 6.13
CA LEU A 136 3.25 -34.73 5.95
C LEU A 136 3.85 -34.24 4.62
N TYR A 137 5.11 -34.54 4.37
CA TYR A 137 5.85 -34.11 3.17
C TYR A 137 5.18 -34.55 1.86
N ASN A 138 4.68 -35.79 1.81
CA ASN A 138 4.15 -36.36 0.57
C ASN A 138 2.68 -36.01 0.31
N ASN A 139 1.91 -35.60 1.33
CA ASN A 139 0.45 -35.48 1.20
C ASN A 139 -0.09 -34.11 1.61
N VAL A 140 0.64 -33.31 2.40
CA VAL A 140 0.18 -32.04 2.96
C VAL A 140 0.88 -30.88 2.26
N SER A 141 0.08 -29.93 1.78
CA SER A 141 0.57 -28.70 1.17
C SER A 141 0.25 -27.49 2.04
N LEU A 142 1.11 -26.49 1.95
CA LEU A 142 0.94 -25.18 2.57
C LEU A 142 -0.22 -24.43 1.91
N ILE A 143 -0.94 -23.66 2.72
CA ILE A 143 -1.98 -22.71 2.30
C ILE A 143 -1.81 -21.40 3.07
N GLN A 144 -2.42 -20.34 2.58
CA GLN A 144 -2.46 -19.05 3.25
C GLN A 144 -3.33 -19.12 4.52
N GLY A 145 -2.72 -18.88 5.68
CA GLY A 145 -3.42 -18.94 6.97
C GLY A 145 -4.18 -17.67 7.35
N ILE A 146 -3.95 -16.56 6.64
CA ILE A 146 -4.64 -15.29 6.85
C ILE A 146 -5.63 -15.07 5.70
N LEU A 147 -6.93 -15.12 5.99
CA LEU A 147 -8.00 -15.09 4.98
C LEU A 147 -8.06 -13.80 4.15
N THR A 148 -7.48 -12.70 4.63
CA THR A 148 -7.38 -11.44 3.88
C THR A 148 -6.23 -11.43 2.89
N ARG A 149 -5.28 -12.37 2.99
CA ARG A 149 -4.19 -12.55 2.02
C ARG A 149 -4.64 -13.46 0.89
N THR A 150 -3.95 -13.36 -0.24
CA THR A 150 -4.31 -14.12 -1.44
C THR A 150 -4.17 -15.63 -1.23
N SER A 151 -5.16 -16.40 -1.71
CA SER A 151 -5.10 -17.86 -1.79
C SER A 151 -4.49 -18.36 -3.11
N LEU A 152 -3.96 -17.46 -3.96
CA LEU A 152 -3.48 -17.77 -5.30
C LEU A 152 -2.37 -18.84 -5.31
N PHE A 153 -1.62 -18.94 -4.21
CA PHE A 153 -0.48 -19.84 -4.03
C PHE A 153 -0.77 -21.03 -3.12
N ASP A 154 -2.04 -21.24 -2.75
CA ASP A 154 -2.45 -22.36 -1.93
C ASP A 154 -2.15 -23.68 -2.65
N ASN A 155 -1.76 -24.70 -1.88
CA ASN A 155 -1.44 -26.04 -2.33
C ASN A 155 -0.20 -26.19 -3.23
N SER A 156 0.45 -25.09 -3.60
CA SER A 156 1.60 -25.07 -4.51
C SER A 156 2.91 -25.57 -3.88
N PHE A 157 3.02 -25.54 -2.55
CA PHE A 157 4.28 -25.80 -1.83
C PHE A 157 4.10 -26.88 -0.76
N PRO A 158 4.99 -27.89 -0.69
CA PRO A 158 4.99 -28.88 0.39
C PRO A 158 5.69 -28.34 1.65
N LEU A 159 5.47 -29.01 2.78
CA LEU A 159 6.25 -28.80 4.01
C LEU A 159 7.72 -29.18 3.79
N LYS A 160 8.64 -28.49 4.47
CA LYS A 160 10.10 -28.73 4.38
C LYS A 160 10.75 -28.78 5.76
N LEU A 161 11.72 -29.67 5.92
CA LEU A 161 12.53 -29.72 7.13
C LEU A 161 13.33 -28.43 7.30
N VAL A 162 13.71 -28.08 8.52
CA VAL A 162 14.51 -26.87 8.82
C VAL A 162 15.79 -26.81 7.96
N ASP A 163 16.48 -27.93 7.79
CA ASP A 163 17.72 -28.00 7.00
C ASP A 163 17.47 -27.83 5.49
N ASP A 164 16.29 -28.22 5.00
CA ASP A 164 15.91 -28.10 3.60
C ASP A 164 15.32 -26.73 3.25
N ALA A 165 14.51 -26.18 4.15
CA ALA A 165 13.87 -24.87 4.02
C ALA A 165 14.89 -23.73 4.03
N THR A 166 16.08 -23.97 4.61
CA THR A 166 17.16 -22.99 4.76
C THR A 166 18.32 -23.23 3.80
N LYS A 167 18.11 -23.93 2.67
CA LYS A 167 19.14 -24.17 1.63
C LYS A 167 19.81 -22.89 1.10
N ILE A 168 19.23 -21.72 1.34
CA ILE A 168 19.94 -20.44 1.29
C ILE A 168 21.03 -20.49 2.38
N LYS A 169 22.26 -20.81 1.98
CA LYS A 169 23.44 -20.85 2.86
C LYS A 169 23.76 -19.46 3.42
N LEU A 170 22.96 -19.00 4.37
CA LEU A 170 23.12 -17.74 5.08
C LEU A 170 23.82 -18.01 6.41
N PRO A 171 25.15 -17.79 6.51
CA PRO A 171 25.88 -18.07 7.75
C PRO A 171 25.39 -17.15 8.88
N ASN A 172 25.14 -17.73 10.07
CA ASN A 172 24.57 -17.11 11.27
C ASN A 172 23.25 -16.34 11.11
N ARG A 173 22.37 -16.73 10.16
CA ARG A 173 21.10 -16.03 9.88
C ARG A 173 19.85 -16.91 9.93
N LEU A 174 19.92 -18.04 10.60
CA LEU A 174 18.75 -18.82 11.00
C LEU A 174 18.41 -18.50 12.46
N TRP A 175 17.14 -18.24 12.71
CA TRP A 175 16.54 -18.04 14.02
C TRP A 175 15.46 -19.09 14.25
N LEU A 176 15.69 -19.97 15.23
CA LEU A 176 14.71 -20.99 15.61
C LEU A 176 13.90 -20.52 16.81
N ASN A 177 12.58 -20.51 16.68
CA ASN A 177 11.67 -20.20 17.77
C ASN A 177 10.91 -21.44 18.23
N VAL A 178 11.18 -21.87 19.46
CA VAL A 178 10.54 -23.05 20.08
C VAL A 178 9.42 -22.56 21.00
N GLN A 179 8.18 -22.68 20.54
CA GLN A 179 7.01 -22.13 21.25
C GLN A 179 6.48 -23.04 22.38
N TYR A 180 6.63 -24.37 22.24
CA TYR A 180 5.86 -25.34 23.04
C TYR A 180 6.73 -26.52 23.55
N ASP A 181 7.91 -26.27 24.12
CA ASP A 181 8.80 -27.34 24.60
C ASP A 181 8.13 -28.24 25.66
N MET A 182 7.33 -27.67 26.56
CA MET A 182 6.55 -28.46 27.52
C MET A 182 5.58 -29.43 26.85
N PHE A 183 4.93 -29.03 25.76
CA PHE A 183 4.05 -29.91 24.98
C PHE A 183 4.86 -31.04 24.32
N TYR A 184 5.97 -30.73 23.64
CA TYR A 184 6.80 -31.76 23.02
C TYR A 184 7.34 -32.78 24.04
N LYS A 185 7.72 -32.34 25.25
CA LYS A 185 8.13 -33.25 26.34
C LYS A 185 7.04 -34.22 26.76
N GLN A 186 5.78 -33.79 26.80
CA GLN A 186 4.64 -34.69 27.11
C GLN A 186 4.48 -35.78 26.05
N HIS A 187 4.94 -35.53 24.82
CA HIS A 187 4.94 -36.46 23.70
C HIS A 187 6.26 -37.25 23.56
N ASN A 188 7.11 -37.24 24.58
CA ASN A 188 8.44 -37.88 24.59
C ASN A 188 9.40 -37.35 23.51
N ILE A 189 9.19 -36.11 23.05
CA ILE A 189 10.07 -35.42 22.11
C ILE A 189 11.00 -34.49 22.89
N ASN A 190 12.30 -34.62 22.65
CA ASN A 190 13.32 -33.79 23.29
C ASN A 190 13.82 -32.72 22.31
N VAL A 191 13.24 -31.52 22.38
CA VAL A 191 13.59 -30.39 21.49
C VAL A 191 15.06 -29.97 21.65
N LYS A 192 15.63 -30.11 22.86
CA LYS A 192 17.04 -29.83 23.10
C LYS A 192 17.95 -30.74 22.29
N SER A 193 17.60 -32.03 22.15
CA SER A 193 18.34 -32.96 21.30
C SER A 193 18.25 -32.56 19.83
N PHE A 194 17.04 -32.21 19.35
CA PHE A 194 16.86 -31.68 17.99
C PHE A 194 17.78 -30.49 17.71
N ILE A 195 17.85 -29.50 18.60
CA ILE A 195 18.75 -28.34 18.46
C ILE A 195 20.22 -28.76 18.40
N GLN A 196 20.64 -29.70 19.24
CA GLN A 196 22.02 -30.20 19.26
C GLN A 196 22.36 -30.94 17.97
N ASP A 197 21.41 -31.69 17.41
CA ASP A 197 21.57 -32.39 16.14
C ASP A 197 21.67 -31.38 14.98
N THR A 198 20.81 -30.36 14.94
CA THR A 198 20.90 -29.26 13.96
C THR A 198 22.25 -28.55 14.03
N LEU A 199 22.75 -28.23 15.23
CA LEU A 199 24.08 -27.63 15.40
C LEU A 199 25.20 -28.55 14.92
N SER A 200 25.10 -29.85 15.20
CA SER A 200 26.10 -30.86 14.83
C SER A 200 26.12 -31.19 13.35
N ALA A 201 24.98 -31.06 12.66
CA ALA A 201 24.81 -31.28 11.22
C ALA A 201 25.45 -30.18 10.35
N GLY A 202 26.12 -29.19 10.96
CA GLY A 202 26.82 -28.14 10.23
C GLY A 202 25.98 -26.90 9.97
N ALA A 203 24.98 -26.62 10.81
CA ALA A 203 24.25 -25.35 10.83
C ALA A 203 25.15 -24.18 11.30
N ALA A 204 26.19 -23.87 10.52
CA ALA A 204 26.94 -22.61 10.59
C ALA A 204 26.03 -21.38 10.32
N SER A 205 24.74 -21.62 10.05
CA SER A 205 23.66 -20.66 9.91
C SER A 205 22.91 -20.36 11.22
N LEU A 206 22.93 -21.20 12.25
CA LEU A 206 22.11 -20.97 13.46
C LEU A 206 22.72 -19.87 14.34
N GLY A 207 22.09 -18.68 14.33
CA GLY A 207 22.53 -17.53 15.14
C GLY A 207 21.67 -17.29 16.38
N TYR A 208 20.41 -17.69 16.35
CA TYR A 208 19.43 -17.31 17.37
C TYR A 208 18.50 -18.46 17.73
N ILE A 209 18.19 -18.56 19.02
CA ILE A 209 17.13 -19.44 19.52
C ILE A 209 16.24 -18.61 20.44
N SER A 210 14.94 -18.58 20.16
CA SER A 210 13.96 -17.97 21.04
C SER A 210 12.94 -18.94 21.57
N SER A 211 12.34 -18.57 22.69
CA SER A 211 11.19 -19.29 23.24
C SER A 211 10.41 -18.39 24.20
N PRO A 212 9.08 -18.55 24.27
CA PRO A 212 8.26 -17.99 25.33
C PRO A 212 8.37 -18.78 26.65
N GLU A 213 8.97 -19.97 26.67
CA GLU A 213 9.08 -20.80 27.87
C GLU A 213 10.42 -20.61 28.60
N ILE A 214 10.41 -20.01 29.78
CA ILE A 214 11.63 -19.69 30.56
C ILE A 214 12.37 -20.97 30.95
N GLY A 215 11.64 -22.02 31.30
CA GLY A 215 12.21 -23.32 31.66
C GLY A 215 13.02 -23.93 30.52
N PHE A 216 12.55 -23.77 29.28
CA PHE A 216 13.25 -24.25 28.09
C PHE A 216 14.53 -23.46 27.83
N LEU A 217 14.48 -22.12 27.79
CA LEU A 217 15.69 -21.30 27.56
C LEU A 217 16.77 -21.58 28.60
N LYS A 218 16.40 -21.68 29.89
CA LYS A 218 17.35 -22.04 30.95
C LYS A 218 17.95 -23.43 30.76
N SER A 219 17.21 -24.37 30.18
CA SER A 219 17.70 -25.73 29.91
C SER A 219 18.76 -25.78 28.79
N LEU A 220 18.81 -24.76 27.94
CA LEU A 220 19.81 -24.62 26.87
C LEU A 220 21.13 -23.99 27.34
N ASN A 221 21.19 -23.43 28.55
CA ASN A 221 22.42 -22.88 29.10
C ASN A 221 23.53 -23.95 29.13
N GLY A 222 24.64 -23.65 28.44
CA GLY A 222 25.79 -24.56 28.29
C GLY A 222 25.57 -25.71 27.30
N ALA A 223 24.40 -25.80 26.65
CA ALA A 223 24.11 -26.80 25.62
C ALA A 223 24.28 -26.27 24.19
N VAL A 224 24.34 -24.95 24.03
CA VAL A 224 24.59 -24.25 22.76
C VAL A 224 25.94 -23.55 22.79
N THR A 225 26.48 -23.23 21.62
CA THR A 225 27.74 -22.47 21.50
C THR A 225 27.54 -21.02 21.95
N LYS A 226 28.64 -20.32 22.25
CA LYS A 226 28.59 -18.90 22.66
C LYS A 226 28.13 -17.96 21.55
N ASP A 227 28.18 -18.41 20.31
CA ASP A 227 27.79 -17.63 19.14
C ASP A 227 26.26 -17.64 18.92
N VAL A 228 25.55 -18.59 19.54
CA VAL A 228 24.08 -18.66 19.50
C VAL A 228 23.50 -17.77 20.59
N LYS A 229 22.69 -16.79 20.20
CA LYS A 229 21.98 -15.90 21.13
C LYS A 229 20.66 -16.50 21.56
N LEU A 230 20.45 -16.61 22.88
CA LEU A 230 19.16 -17.00 23.47
C LEU A 230 18.29 -15.75 23.63
N VAL A 231 17.07 -15.77 23.09
CA VAL A 231 16.14 -14.62 23.12
C VAL A 231 14.84 -15.01 23.80
N PHE A 232 14.42 -14.24 24.80
CA PHE A 232 13.14 -14.49 25.47
C PHE A 232 11.99 -13.83 24.70
N ARG A 233 11.02 -14.64 24.22
CA ARG A 233 9.87 -14.15 23.47
C ARG A 233 8.72 -13.82 24.42
N PHE A 234 8.24 -12.59 24.37
CA PHE A 234 7.04 -12.17 25.06
C PHE A 234 5.80 -12.46 24.20
N LEU A 235 4.71 -12.84 24.87
CA LEU A 235 3.38 -12.93 24.27
C LEU A 235 2.53 -11.73 24.73
N ALA A 236 1.20 -11.84 24.66
CA ALA A 236 0.30 -10.82 25.22
C ALA A 236 0.59 -10.57 26.71
N GLU A 237 0.37 -9.34 27.18
CA GLU A 237 0.71 -8.91 28.54
C GLU A 237 0.09 -9.78 29.64
N ASP A 238 -1.13 -10.23 29.42
CA ASP A 238 -1.96 -11.03 30.31
C ASP A 238 -1.75 -12.54 30.13
N ALA A 239 -1.12 -12.97 29.04
CA ALA A 239 -0.76 -14.37 28.84
C ALA A 239 0.20 -14.85 29.95
N VAL A 240 0.09 -16.12 30.33
CA VAL A 240 0.82 -16.71 31.45
C VAL A 240 1.99 -17.54 30.94
N GLU A 241 3.19 -17.26 31.42
CA GLU A 241 4.37 -18.07 31.10
C GLU A 241 4.28 -19.42 31.85
N PRO A 242 4.38 -20.55 31.12
CA PRO A 242 3.96 -21.84 31.66
C PRO A 242 4.88 -22.40 32.74
N THR A 243 6.15 -21.96 32.83
CA THR A 243 7.11 -22.44 33.84
C THR A 243 6.93 -21.74 35.19
N THR A 244 6.84 -20.42 35.18
CA THR A 244 6.82 -19.56 36.36
C THR A 244 5.41 -19.24 36.82
N LYS A 245 4.40 -19.49 35.97
CA LYS A 245 2.99 -19.16 36.21
C LYS A 245 2.76 -17.67 36.50
N LYS A 246 3.66 -16.81 36.01
CA LYS A 246 3.51 -15.35 36.03
C LYS A 246 3.05 -14.87 34.67
N THR A 247 2.35 -13.74 34.64
CA THR A 247 2.03 -13.09 33.37
C THR A 247 3.28 -12.49 32.72
N TYR A 248 3.31 -12.37 31.39
CA TYR A 248 4.43 -11.73 30.69
C TYR A 248 4.65 -10.29 31.14
N LYS A 249 3.58 -9.53 31.46
CA LYS A 249 3.67 -8.21 32.09
C LYS A 249 4.43 -8.22 33.42
N ALA A 250 4.14 -9.19 34.28
CA ALA A 250 4.83 -9.32 35.57
C ALA A 250 6.30 -9.74 35.42
N ILE A 251 6.63 -10.50 34.36
CA ILE A 251 7.99 -10.91 34.04
C ILE A 251 8.80 -9.72 33.47
N LEU A 252 8.19 -8.88 32.63
CA LEU A 252 8.84 -7.69 32.05
C LEU A 252 9.39 -6.74 33.12
N ALA A 253 8.71 -6.65 34.27
CA ALA A 253 9.11 -5.79 35.38
C ALA A 253 10.48 -6.14 36.01
N ASP A 254 11.07 -7.29 35.68
CA ASP A 254 12.38 -7.74 36.17
C ASP A 254 13.31 -8.14 35.00
N LEU A 255 13.70 -7.16 34.19
CA LEU A 255 14.66 -7.33 33.09
C LEU A 255 16.01 -7.89 33.57
N ALA A 256 16.42 -7.60 34.80
CA ALA A 256 17.66 -8.12 35.37
C ALA A 256 17.61 -9.64 35.54
N ALA A 257 16.48 -10.20 35.97
CA ALA A 257 16.28 -11.64 36.02
C ALA A 257 16.32 -12.27 34.61
N ILE A 258 15.75 -11.61 33.60
CA ILE A 258 15.79 -12.08 32.20
C ILE A 258 17.22 -12.15 31.68
N LYS A 259 18.04 -11.13 31.98
CA LYS A 259 19.45 -11.07 31.56
C LYS A 259 20.30 -12.25 32.02
N THR A 260 19.90 -12.95 33.09
CA THR A 260 20.62 -14.13 33.58
C THR A 260 20.54 -15.35 32.65
N PHE A 261 19.57 -15.38 31.72
CA PHE A 261 19.33 -16.52 30.84
C PHE A 261 19.10 -16.15 29.36
N ALA A 262 18.98 -14.87 29.03
CA ALA A 262 18.80 -14.40 27.66
C ALA A 262 19.78 -13.28 27.30
N ALA A 263 20.17 -13.25 26.02
CA ALA A 263 20.95 -12.18 25.40
C ALA A 263 20.05 -11.02 24.91
N GLY A 264 18.78 -11.31 24.62
CA GLY A 264 17.80 -10.31 24.21
C GLY A 264 16.36 -10.73 24.49
N ILE A 265 15.42 -9.85 24.13
CA ILE A 265 13.99 -10.05 24.22
C ILE A 265 13.33 -9.78 22.87
N LEU A 266 12.33 -10.59 22.52
CA LEU A 266 11.46 -10.39 21.35
C LEU A 266 10.07 -10.02 21.87
N VAL A 267 9.61 -8.82 21.59
CA VAL A 267 8.37 -8.27 22.18
C VAL A 267 7.37 -7.84 21.11
N PRO A 268 6.06 -8.02 21.33
CA PRO A 268 5.06 -7.35 20.50
C PRO A 268 5.29 -5.83 20.48
N LYS A 269 5.13 -5.20 19.31
CA LYS A 269 5.39 -3.77 19.13
C LYS A 269 4.65 -2.86 20.12
N THR A 270 3.50 -3.31 20.62
CA THR A 270 2.67 -2.62 21.62
C THR A 270 3.31 -2.50 23.01
N TYR A 271 4.32 -3.32 23.34
CA TYR A 271 5.12 -3.15 24.57
C TYR A 271 6.02 -1.91 24.53
N ILE A 272 6.37 -1.44 23.32
CA ILE A 272 7.24 -0.30 23.09
C ILE A 272 6.39 0.94 22.82
N TRP A 273 5.45 0.83 21.88
CA TRP A 273 4.50 1.87 21.54
C TRP A 273 3.08 1.37 21.83
N PRO A 274 2.52 1.61 23.03
CA PRO A 274 1.16 1.23 23.33
C PRO A 274 0.18 1.96 22.42
N VAL A 275 -0.95 1.30 22.12
CA VAL A 275 -1.99 1.82 21.23
C VAL A 275 -3.31 1.78 21.97
N THR A 276 -4.04 2.89 21.96
CA THR A 276 -5.37 2.97 22.55
C THR A 276 -6.38 2.11 21.79
N PRO A 277 -7.51 1.72 22.39
CA PRO A 277 -8.58 1.02 21.68
C PRO A 277 -9.10 1.77 20.43
N ASP A 278 -8.95 3.10 20.41
CA ASP A 278 -9.31 3.98 19.28
C ASP A 278 -8.20 4.08 18.21
N GLN A 279 -7.16 3.25 18.29
CA GLN A 279 -6.03 3.15 17.34
C GLN A 279 -5.08 4.36 17.30
N TYR A 280 -4.86 5.03 18.43
CA TYR A 280 -3.85 6.09 18.54
C TYR A 280 -2.66 5.67 19.39
N LEU A 281 -1.47 6.13 19.02
CA LEU A 281 -0.27 5.91 19.82
C LEU A 281 -0.37 6.61 21.17
N GLU A 282 0.00 5.90 22.22
CA GLU A 282 0.35 6.47 23.52
C GLU A 282 1.86 6.78 23.55
N PRO A 283 2.35 7.53 24.57
CA PRO A 283 3.78 7.71 24.76
C PRO A 283 4.51 6.37 24.81
N HIS A 284 5.67 6.28 24.15
CA HIS A 284 6.48 5.06 24.19
C HIS A 284 6.92 4.74 25.63
N THR A 285 7.18 3.46 25.88
CA THR A 285 7.70 2.99 27.16
C THR A 285 9.22 3.17 27.23
N SER A 286 9.79 3.04 28.43
CA SER A 286 11.25 3.02 28.63
C SER A 286 11.91 1.66 28.30
N LEU A 287 11.12 0.68 27.83
CA LEU A 287 11.53 -0.72 27.70
C LEU A 287 12.86 -0.89 26.94
N VAL A 288 12.99 -0.25 25.78
CA VAL A 288 14.19 -0.39 24.95
C VAL A 288 15.43 0.13 25.67
N ALA A 289 15.35 1.35 26.21
CA ALA A 289 16.46 1.98 26.95
C ALA A 289 16.84 1.18 28.22
N ASP A 290 15.85 0.70 28.98
CA ASP A 290 16.08 -0.07 30.21
C ASP A 290 16.70 -1.44 29.91
N ALA A 291 16.26 -2.12 28.85
CA ALA A 291 16.85 -3.37 28.38
C ALA A 291 18.29 -3.17 27.90
N HIS A 292 18.54 -2.14 27.09
CA HIS A 292 19.88 -1.80 26.60
C HIS A 292 20.86 -1.49 27.73
N LYS A 293 20.42 -0.78 28.77
CA LYS A 293 21.24 -0.50 29.97
C LYS A 293 21.70 -1.77 30.69
N LEU A 294 20.94 -2.85 30.58
CA LEU A 294 21.26 -4.18 31.13
C LEU A 294 22.00 -5.07 30.11
N GLY A 295 22.26 -4.57 28.90
CA GLY A 295 22.88 -5.32 27.81
C GLY A 295 21.97 -6.39 27.22
N LEU A 296 20.65 -6.16 27.20
CA LEU A 296 19.66 -6.98 26.48
C LEU A 296 19.34 -6.33 25.13
N GLU A 297 19.45 -7.09 24.05
CA GLU A 297 18.92 -6.69 22.73
C GLU A 297 17.39 -6.71 22.76
N VAL A 298 16.74 -5.81 22.02
CA VAL A 298 15.28 -5.72 21.91
C VAL A 298 14.86 -5.82 20.46
N TYR A 299 14.09 -6.87 20.16
CA TYR A 299 13.50 -7.12 18.84
C TYR A 299 12.00 -6.87 18.91
N ALA A 300 11.46 -6.09 17.99
CA ALA A 300 10.04 -5.79 17.94
C ALA A 300 9.32 -6.71 16.93
N ALA A 301 8.14 -7.21 17.29
CA ALA A 301 7.35 -8.13 16.49
C ALA A 301 5.94 -7.59 16.18
N GLY A 302 5.32 -8.14 15.13
CA GLY A 302 3.94 -7.82 14.75
C GLY A 302 3.83 -6.72 13.70
N PHE A 303 4.82 -6.63 12.81
CA PHE A 303 4.77 -5.73 11.66
C PHE A 303 4.18 -6.46 10.46
N ALA A 304 3.17 -5.85 9.86
CA ALA A 304 2.45 -6.36 8.70
C ALA A 304 1.83 -5.16 7.96
N ASN A 305 2.06 -5.06 6.66
CA ASN A 305 1.58 -3.93 5.86
C ASN A 305 0.06 -4.02 5.59
N ASP A 306 -0.48 -5.23 5.65
CA ASP A 306 -1.88 -5.57 5.37
C ASP A 306 -2.76 -5.64 6.62
N MET A 307 -2.32 -5.01 7.72
CA MET A 307 -3.07 -4.89 8.95
C MET A 307 -3.21 -3.41 9.33
N PRO A 308 -4.43 -2.92 9.67
CA PRO A 308 -4.61 -1.55 10.11
C PRO A 308 -3.76 -1.24 11.34
N GLY A 309 -2.76 -0.37 11.15
CA GLY A 309 -1.95 0.18 12.23
C GLY A 309 -2.63 1.36 12.92
N SER A 310 -1.86 2.11 13.72
CA SER A 310 -2.36 3.35 14.31
C SER A 310 -2.65 4.41 13.24
N PHE A 311 -3.69 5.23 13.45
CA PHE A 311 -3.98 6.39 12.59
C PHE A 311 -2.85 7.41 12.52
N ASN A 312 -1.91 7.39 13.49
CA ASN A 312 -0.70 8.21 13.48
C ASN A 312 0.20 7.96 12.25
N TYR A 313 0.08 6.80 11.59
CA TYR A 313 0.89 6.44 10.44
C TYR A 313 0.22 6.71 9.10
N SER A 314 -1.05 7.12 9.07
CA SER A 314 -1.78 7.38 7.81
C SER A 314 -1.66 6.22 6.79
N TYR A 315 -1.71 4.98 7.29
CA TYR A 315 -1.53 3.75 6.51
C TYR A 315 -0.17 3.57 5.81
N ASP A 316 0.85 4.37 6.16
CA ASP A 316 2.22 4.18 5.68
C ASP A 316 2.97 3.21 6.62
N PRO A 317 3.27 1.96 6.19
CA PRO A 317 4.00 1.01 7.02
C PRO A 317 5.46 1.43 7.26
N THR A 318 6.10 2.11 6.29
CA THR A 318 7.47 2.63 6.44
C THR A 318 7.53 3.67 7.55
N ALA A 319 6.50 4.53 7.66
CA ALA A 319 6.37 5.46 8.78
C ALA A 319 6.26 4.76 10.15
N GLU A 320 5.60 3.59 10.22
CA GLU A 320 5.55 2.77 11.44
C GLU A 320 6.95 2.26 11.81
N TYR A 321 7.67 1.60 10.89
CA TYR A 321 9.03 1.08 11.18
C TYR A 321 9.97 2.18 11.69
N LEU A 322 9.93 3.36 11.06
CA LEU A 322 10.79 4.49 11.44
C LEU A 322 10.60 4.93 12.89
N GLN A 323 9.41 4.81 13.49
CA GLN A 323 9.21 5.14 14.92
C GLN A 323 10.05 4.30 15.87
N PHE A 324 10.49 3.12 15.45
CA PHE A 324 11.22 2.19 16.30
C PHE A 324 12.74 2.30 16.14
N ILE A 325 13.23 3.03 15.12
CA ILE A 325 14.68 3.07 14.77
C ILE A 325 15.22 4.45 14.42
N ASP A 326 14.38 5.39 14.02
CA ASP A 326 14.76 6.72 13.53
C ASP A 326 14.11 7.80 14.39
N ASN A 327 14.43 7.75 15.69
CA ASN A 327 14.05 8.73 16.68
C ASN A 327 15.27 9.08 17.56
N ASN A 328 15.14 10.12 18.40
CA ASN A 328 16.26 10.61 19.23
C ASN A 328 16.38 9.91 20.60
N GLU A 329 15.54 8.93 20.89
CA GLU A 329 15.36 8.35 22.23
C GLU A 329 15.86 6.90 22.31
N PHE A 330 15.60 6.09 21.28
CA PHE A 330 16.02 4.69 21.21
C PHE A 330 16.01 4.15 19.77
N ALA A 331 16.63 2.99 19.55
CA ALA A 331 16.37 2.15 18.39
C ALA A 331 16.29 0.68 18.79
N VAL A 332 15.31 -0.06 18.27
CA VAL A 332 15.26 -1.52 18.45
C VAL A 332 16.37 -2.20 17.65
N ASP A 333 16.84 -3.36 18.14
CA ASP A 333 17.91 -4.13 17.51
C ASP A 333 17.43 -4.93 16.29
N GLY A 334 16.11 -5.04 16.06
CA GLY A 334 15.55 -5.57 14.82
C GLY A 334 14.03 -5.75 14.82
N PHE A 335 13.52 -6.12 13.65
CA PHE A 335 12.09 -6.28 13.36
C PHE A 335 11.76 -7.69 12.93
N LEU A 336 10.86 -8.36 13.64
CA LEU A 336 10.17 -9.57 13.16
C LEU A 336 8.93 -9.17 12.38
N THR A 337 8.94 -9.42 11.08
CA THR A 337 7.94 -8.93 10.13
C THR A 337 7.53 -9.98 9.10
N ASP A 338 6.30 -9.83 8.60
CA ASP A 338 5.76 -10.56 7.46
C ASP A 338 6.15 -9.93 6.11
N PHE A 339 6.61 -8.68 6.13
CA PHE A 339 7.02 -7.88 4.96
C PHE A 339 8.48 -7.43 5.10
N PRO A 340 9.45 -8.35 4.97
CA PRO A 340 10.88 -8.03 5.03
C PRO A 340 11.35 -6.91 4.10
N PRO A 341 10.80 -6.73 2.88
CA PRO A 341 11.16 -5.62 2.00
C PRO A 341 10.88 -4.25 2.62
N THR A 342 9.72 -4.04 3.23
CA THR A 342 9.37 -2.74 3.83
C THR A 342 10.23 -2.41 5.05
N ALA A 343 10.59 -3.39 5.87
CA ALA A 343 11.56 -3.18 6.95
C ALA A 343 12.95 -2.81 6.37
N SER A 344 13.36 -3.47 5.28
CA SER A 344 14.61 -3.22 4.58
C SER A 344 14.65 -1.83 3.94
N GLU A 345 13.54 -1.42 3.37
CA GLU A 345 13.28 -0.09 2.84
C GLU A 345 13.41 0.96 3.94
N ALA A 346 12.67 0.82 5.05
CA ALA A 346 12.71 1.78 6.15
C ALA A 346 14.15 2.00 6.66
N ILE A 347 14.92 0.91 6.82
CA ILE A 347 16.30 0.96 7.30
C ILE A 347 17.27 1.50 6.24
N GLY A 348 17.17 1.03 5.00
CA GLY A 348 18.16 1.27 3.95
C GLY A 348 17.92 2.53 3.13
N CYS A 349 16.68 2.99 3.05
CA CYS A 349 16.25 4.10 2.21
C CYS A 349 15.76 5.31 3.00
N PHE A 350 15.27 5.18 4.24
CA PHE A 350 14.60 6.29 4.93
C PHE A 350 15.25 6.72 6.24
N ALA A 351 15.61 5.76 7.08
CA ALA A 351 16.17 6.03 8.39
C ALA A 351 17.47 6.83 8.31
N LEU A 352 17.70 7.68 9.31
CA LEU A 352 18.92 8.48 9.46
C LEU A 352 19.21 9.45 8.30
N ASN A 353 18.26 9.64 7.39
CA ASN A 353 18.35 10.60 6.31
C ASN A 353 17.99 12.01 6.77
N ASN A 354 18.59 12.99 6.12
CA ASN A 354 18.22 14.37 6.34
C ASN A 354 16.91 14.68 5.60
N LYS A 355 15.85 15.00 6.35
CA LYS A 355 14.54 15.40 5.82
C LYS A 355 14.60 16.66 4.93
N THR A 356 15.70 17.42 4.96
CA THR A 356 15.94 18.56 4.07
C THR A 356 16.70 18.20 2.79
N ASN A 357 16.97 16.92 2.52
CA ASN A 357 17.60 16.50 1.28
C ASN A 357 16.82 17.02 0.07
N PRO A 358 17.50 17.47 -1.00
CA PRO A 358 16.82 17.90 -2.20
C PRO A 358 16.01 16.74 -2.78
N ARG A 359 14.92 17.07 -3.48
CA ARG A 359 14.19 16.07 -4.27
C ARG A 359 15.08 15.52 -5.37
N ILE A 360 14.96 14.23 -5.60
CA ILE A 360 15.65 13.47 -6.63
C ILE A 360 14.68 13.22 -7.77
N GLY A 361 15.18 13.34 -9.00
CA GLY A 361 14.36 13.20 -10.21
C GLY A 361 13.55 14.45 -10.54
N LYS A 362 12.70 14.32 -11.57
CA LYS A 362 11.85 15.40 -12.12
C LYS A 362 10.36 15.24 -11.79
N THR A 363 9.99 14.13 -11.16
CA THR A 363 8.60 13.78 -10.88
C THR A 363 8.04 14.73 -9.83
N LEU A 364 6.94 15.40 -10.16
CA LEU A 364 6.26 16.34 -9.29
C LEU A 364 5.32 15.62 -8.30
N VAL A 365 5.25 16.08 -7.06
CA VAL A 365 4.19 15.70 -6.12
C VAL A 365 3.03 16.67 -6.27
N ILE A 366 1.89 16.16 -6.71
CA ILE A 366 0.66 16.92 -6.91
C ILE A 366 -0.36 16.44 -5.89
N SER A 367 -0.93 17.34 -5.09
CA SER A 367 -2.00 16.95 -4.17
C SER A 367 -3.24 16.50 -4.93
N HIS A 368 -4.08 15.68 -4.30
CA HIS A 368 -5.42 15.39 -4.76
C HIS A 368 -6.44 16.01 -3.79
N ASN A 369 -6.93 17.20 -4.13
CA ASN A 369 -7.74 18.08 -3.32
C ASN A 369 -7.11 18.42 -1.96
N GLY A 370 -5.78 18.64 -1.93
CA GLY A 370 -4.98 18.78 -0.70
C GLY A 370 -4.49 17.42 -0.16
N ALA A 371 -4.09 17.37 1.12
CA ALA A 371 -3.74 16.12 1.80
C ALA A 371 -5.02 15.39 2.22
N SER A 372 -5.83 15.00 1.23
CA SER A 372 -7.18 14.46 1.41
C SER A 372 -7.21 13.10 2.09
N GLY A 373 -6.07 12.42 2.20
CA GLY A 373 -5.85 11.24 3.05
C GLY A 373 -5.84 11.54 4.55
N VAL A 374 -5.54 12.79 4.94
CA VAL A 374 -5.34 13.20 6.34
C VAL A 374 -6.47 14.11 6.83
N PHE A 375 -6.96 15.03 5.99
CA PHE A 375 -8.03 15.97 6.29
C PHE A 375 -9.11 15.94 5.21
N PRO A 376 -10.36 16.34 5.51
CA PRO A 376 -11.40 16.43 4.49
C PRO A 376 -10.93 17.23 3.26
N PRO A 377 -11.20 16.76 2.03
CA PRO A 377 -10.68 17.35 0.81
C PRO A 377 -11.15 18.80 0.61
N CYS A 378 -10.35 19.58 -0.12
CA CYS A 378 -10.62 20.99 -0.46
C CYS A 378 -10.80 21.93 0.75
N THR A 379 -10.28 21.55 1.92
CA THR A 379 -10.31 22.40 3.13
C THR A 379 -9.03 23.20 3.31
N ASP A 380 -9.12 24.28 4.08
CA ASP A 380 -7.97 25.06 4.55
C ASP A 380 -6.89 24.18 5.19
N LEU A 381 -7.28 23.23 6.04
CA LEU A 381 -6.35 22.28 6.68
C LEU A 381 -5.74 21.29 5.69
N ALA A 382 -6.53 20.73 4.76
CA ALA A 382 -6.00 19.79 3.77
C ALA A 382 -4.96 20.46 2.86
N TYR A 383 -5.19 21.70 2.44
CA TYR A 383 -4.22 22.43 1.63
C TYR A 383 -3.00 22.86 2.42
N GLN A 384 -3.19 23.32 3.66
CA GLN A 384 -2.06 23.65 4.53
C GLN A 384 -1.17 22.43 4.75
N GLN A 385 -1.77 21.26 5.04
CA GLN A 385 -1.05 20.01 5.22
C GLN A 385 -0.34 19.57 3.93
N ALA A 386 -0.97 19.68 2.75
CA ALA A 386 -0.30 19.34 1.49
C ALA A 386 0.95 20.19 1.23
N VAL A 387 0.89 21.48 1.57
CA VAL A 387 2.06 22.38 1.49
C VAL A 387 3.14 21.96 2.49
N ASP A 388 2.76 21.66 3.73
CA ASP A 388 3.70 21.27 4.80
C ASP A 388 4.34 19.90 4.52
N ASP A 389 3.59 18.99 3.89
CA ASP A 389 4.04 17.71 3.37
C ASP A 389 4.94 17.85 2.14
N GLY A 390 4.98 19.04 1.55
CA GLY A 390 5.89 19.43 0.48
C GLY A 390 5.35 19.27 -0.93
N ALA A 391 4.05 19.17 -1.18
CA ALA A 391 3.52 19.12 -2.55
C ALA A 391 4.12 20.23 -3.45
N ASP A 392 4.59 19.88 -4.65
CA ASP A 392 5.05 20.87 -5.64
C ASP A 392 3.88 21.70 -6.16
N ILE A 393 2.78 21.00 -6.42
CA ILE A 393 1.56 21.55 -6.97
C ILE A 393 0.42 21.20 -6.03
N ILE A 394 -0.36 22.20 -5.65
CA ILE A 394 -1.67 21.99 -5.01
C ILE A 394 -2.78 22.16 -6.05
N ASP A 395 -3.83 21.36 -5.95
CA ASP A 395 -4.91 21.29 -6.93
C ASP A 395 -6.23 21.84 -6.37
N CYS A 396 -7.10 22.37 -7.22
CA CYS A 396 -8.45 22.75 -6.85
C CYS A 396 -9.43 22.36 -7.95
N SER A 397 -10.33 21.43 -7.62
CA SER A 397 -11.52 21.16 -8.42
C SER A 397 -12.54 22.27 -8.17
N VAL A 398 -12.74 23.14 -9.17
CA VAL A 398 -13.56 24.35 -9.02
C VAL A 398 -15.03 24.00 -9.21
N GLN A 399 -15.85 24.33 -8.21
CA GLN A 399 -17.30 24.24 -8.26
C GLN A 399 -17.93 25.62 -8.12
N ILE A 400 -19.16 25.77 -8.63
CA ILE A 400 -19.90 27.03 -8.62
C ILE A 400 -21.18 26.87 -7.78
N THR A 401 -21.43 27.82 -6.90
CA THR A 401 -22.67 27.90 -6.12
C THR A 401 -23.82 28.48 -6.94
N LYS A 402 -25.06 28.32 -6.45
CA LYS A 402 -26.26 28.93 -7.04
C LYS A 402 -26.18 30.45 -7.21
N ASP A 403 -25.46 31.13 -6.32
CA ASP A 403 -25.22 32.58 -6.35
C ASP A 403 -23.93 32.97 -7.07
N GLY A 404 -23.32 32.05 -7.83
CA GLY A 404 -22.20 32.33 -8.75
C GLY A 404 -20.84 32.46 -8.08
N ILE A 405 -20.68 31.95 -6.85
CA ILE A 405 -19.42 31.98 -6.10
C ILE A 405 -18.61 30.72 -6.44
N ALA A 406 -17.33 30.89 -6.76
CA ALA A 406 -16.41 29.79 -7.03
C ALA A 406 -15.69 29.32 -5.75
N PHE A 407 -15.64 28.01 -5.54
CA PHE A 407 -14.99 27.38 -4.39
C PHE A 407 -14.37 26.04 -4.77
N CYS A 408 -13.47 25.52 -3.93
CA CYS A 408 -12.86 24.21 -4.16
C CYS A 408 -13.74 23.10 -3.57
N ALA A 409 -14.09 22.11 -4.39
CA ALA A 409 -14.71 20.86 -3.97
C ALA A 409 -14.48 19.77 -5.02
N ASP A 410 -14.21 18.55 -4.55
CA ASP A 410 -13.91 17.37 -5.39
C ASP A 410 -15.00 17.07 -6.44
N SER A 411 -16.27 17.25 -6.07
CA SER A 411 -17.42 17.02 -6.93
C SER A 411 -18.47 18.12 -6.79
N ALA A 412 -19.27 18.30 -7.85
CA ALA A 412 -20.46 19.13 -7.81
C ALA A 412 -21.53 18.53 -6.87
N ASP A 413 -21.60 17.21 -6.73
CA ASP A 413 -22.47 16.57 -5.74
C ASP A 413 -21.79 16.58 -4.36
N LEU A 414 -22.40 17.29 -3.41
CA LEU A 414 -21.87 17.47 -2.06
C LEU A 414 -22.28 16.35 -1.11
N THR A 415 -23.06 15.35 -1.56
CA THR A 415 -23.56 14.27 -0.69
C THR A 415 -22.46 13.35 -0.17
N GLY A 416 -21.42 13.09 -0.98
CA GLY A 416 -20.32 12.18 -0.62
C GLY A 416 -19.23 12.82 0.23
N SER A 417 -19.07 14.15 0.18
CA SER A 417 -17.94 14.86 0.78
C SER A 417 -18.34 15.85 1.87
N THR A 418 -19.63 15.97 2.18
CA THR A 418 -20.14 16.89 3.21
C THR A 418 -21.37 16.35 3.94
N THR A 419 -21.82 17.06 4.97
CA THR A 419 -23.08 16.77 5.68
C THR A 419 -24.36 17.21 4.92
N ALA A 420 -24.30 17.41 3.60
CA ALA A 420 -25.42 17.90 2.79
C ALA A 420 -26.68 17.05 2.92
N VAL A 421 -26.54 15.71 2.93
CA VAL A 421 -27.69 14.77 3.03
C VAL A 421 -28.54 15.07 4.26
N GLY A 422 -27.93 15.37 5.41
CA GLY A 422 -28.68 15.64 6.64
C GLY A 422 -29.43 16.97 6.65
N THR A 423 -29.03 17.94 5.82
CA THR A 423 -29.52 19.33 5.91
C THR A 423 -30.35 19.75 4.69
N PHE A 424 -29.99 19.27 3.50
CA PHE A 424 -30.55 19.72 2.22
C PHE A 424 -31.15 18.58 1.39
N MET A 425 -31.58 17.48 2.01
CA MET A 425 -32.21 16.36 1.30
C MET A 425 -33.42 16.79 0.45
N SER A 426 -34.17 17.80 0.89
CA SER A 426 -35.31 18.37 0.13
C SER A 426 -34.89 19.06 -1.17
N LYS A 427 -33.61 19.37 -1.34
CA LYS A 427 -33.02 19.95 -2.56
C LYS A 427 -32.33 18.90 -3.43
N SER A 428 -32.51 17.61 -3.13
CA SER A 428 -31.93 16.57 -3.95
C SER A 428 -32.60 16.53 -5.33
N THR A 429 -31.78 16.50 -6.38
CA THR A 429 -32.22 16.53 -7.78
C THR A 429 -31.50 15.45 -8.58
N SER A 430 -32.04 15.11 -9.74
CA SER A 430 -31.39 14.22 -10.70
C SER A 430 -30.73 15.07 -11.79
N VAL A 431 -29.43 14.85 -12.03
CA VAL A 431 -28.68 15.45 -13.14
C VAL A 431 -27.91 14.30 -13.82
N PRO A 432 -28.58 13.57 -14.74
CA PRO A 432 -28.04 12.37 -15.37
C PRO A 432 -26.69 12.57 -16.08
N GLU A 433 -26.43 13.79 -16.54
CA GLU A 433 -25.18 14.18 -17.18
C GLU A 433 -23.98 14.21 -16.21
N ILE A 434 -24.21 14.31 -14.89
CA ILE A 434 -23.17 14.19 -13.86
C ILE A 434 -23.16 12.78 -13.26
N GLN A 435 -24.34 12.28 -12.86
CA GLN A 435 -24.47 10.97 -12.23
C GLN A 435 -25.90 10.43 -12.30
N GLN A 436 -26.02 9.10 -12.22
CA GLN A 436 -27.33 8.42 -12.27
C GLN A 436 -28.16 8.59 -10.99
N LYS A 437 -27.50 8.68 -9.83
CA LYS A 437 -28.19 8.82 -8.54
C LYS A 437 -28.57 10.28 -8.30
N ASN A 438 -29.67 10.51 -7.59
CA ASN A 438 -29.98 11.85 -7.13
C ASN A 438 -28.86 12.37 -6.21
N GLY A 439 -28.48 13.63 -6.40
CA GLY A 439 -27.43 14.30 -5.63
C GLY A 439 -27.94 15.58 -4.98
N ILE A 440 -27.09 16.23 -4.19
CA ILE A 440 -27.31 17.60 -3.72
C ILE A 440 -26.20 18.45 -4.31
N PHE A 441 -26.51 19.14 -5.40
CA PHE A 441 -25.50 19.80 -6.21
C PHE A 441 -25.15 21.20 -5.71
N SER A 442 -23.88 21.56 -5.82
CA SER A 442 -23.32 22.86 -5.43
C SER A 442 -24.05 24.03 -6.10
N PHE A 443 -24.38 23.92 -7.39
CA PHE A 443 -25.10 24.94 -8.16
C PHE A 443 -26.59 25.10 -7.77
N ASP A 444 -27.12 24.25 -6.87
CA ASP A 444 -28.47 24.37 -6.31
C ASP A 444 -28.48 24.97 -4.88
N LEU A 445 -27.28 25.22 -4.31
CA LEU A 445 -27.06 25.81 -2.99
C LEU A 445 -26.33 27.17 -3.10
N THR A 446 -26.72 28.13 -2.25
CA THR A 446 -25.95 29.38 -2.10
C THR A 446 -24.66 29.13 -1.32
N TRP A 447 -23.67 30.03 -1.43
CA TRP A 447 -22.45 29.92 -0.65
C TRP A 447 -22.72 29.92 0.87
N SER A 448 -23.67 30.75 1.34
CA SER A 448 -24.08 30.74 2.74
C SER A 448 -24.66 29.40 3.19
N GLU A 449 -25.34 28.67 2.31
CA GLU A 449 -25.83 27.32 2.61
C GLU A 449 -24.69 26.30 2.64
N ILE A 450 -23.74 26.39 1.70
CA ILE A 450 -22.56 25.52 1.67
C ILE A 450 -21.66 25.75 2.90
N GLN A 451 -21.48 26.98 3.34
CA GLN A 451 -20.74 27.31 4.56
C GLN A 451 -21.37 26.74 5.84
N SER A 452 -22.64 26.36 5.81
CA SER A 452 -23.31 25.68 6.94
C SER A 452 -22.99 24.18 7.02
N LEU A 453 -22.44 23.60 5.94
CA LEU A 453 -22.09 22.19 5.87
C LEU A 453 -20.74 21.92 6.54
N LYS A 454 -20.59 20.72 7.09
CA LYS A 454 -19.29 20.20 7.51
C LYS A 454 -18.70 19.35 6.39
N PRO A 455 -17.42 19.57 6.03
CA PRO A 455 -16.73 18.66 5.12
C PRO A 455 -16.54 17.29 5.80
N LEU A 456 -16.40 16.23 5.00
CA LEU A 456 -16.25 14.86 5.47
C LEU A 456 -14.95 14.25 4.93
N LEU A 457 -14.16 13.68 5.84
CA LEU A 457 -13.05 12.80 5.49
C LEU A 457 -13.63 11.40 5.21
N VAL A 458 -13.46 10.92 3.98
CA VAL A 458 -13.97 9.64 3.52
C VAL A 458 -12.81 8.81 2.98
N SER A 459 -12.78 7.54 3.34
CA SER A 459 -11.85 6.57 2.76
C SER A 459 -12.51 5.90 1.54
N PRO A 460 -11.81 5.76 0.40
CA PRO A 460 -12.25 4.95 -0.72
C PRO A 460 -12.54 3.49 -0.36
N THR A 461 -11.92 2.99 0.72
CA THR A 461 -12.01 1.59 1.19
C THR A 461 -12.53 1.52 2.64
N GLY A 462 -13.27 2.55 3.08
CA GLY A 462 -13.78 2.64 4.45
C GLY A 462 -14.79 1.53 4.81
N ASP A 463 -15.57 1.08 3.83
CA ASP A 463 -16.50 -0.05 3.96
C ASP A 463 -15.78 -1.41 4.06
N GLN A 464 -14.51 -1.47 3.64
CA GLN A 464 -13.62 -2.62 3.78
C GLN A 464 -12.85 -2.63 5.12
N GLY A 465 -13.18 -1.73 6.05
CA GLY A 465 -12.55 -1.66 7.38
C GLY A 465 -11.31 -0.78 7.44
N LEU A 466 -11.07 0.09 6.44
CA LEU A 466 -9.98 1.06 6.42
C LEU A 466 -10.50 2.51 6.49
N PRO A 467 -11.15 2.94 7.59
CA PRO A 467 -11.61 4.32 7.72
C PRO A 467 -10.44 5.27 7.93
N ARG A 468 -10.35 6.37 7.18
CA ARG A 468 -9.39 7.44 7.48
C ARG A 468 -9.60 8.03 8.88
N ASN A 469 -8.56 8.68 9.41
CA ASN A 469 -8.47 9.15 10.79
C ASN A 469 -9.77 9.82 11.31
N PRO A 470 -10.51 9.17 12.23
CA PRO A 470 -11.76 9.69 12.75
C PRO A 470 -11.65 11.03 13.49
N ALA A 471 -10.48 11.35 14.09
CA ALA A 471 -10.27 12.63 14.75
C ALA A 471 -10.35 13.82 13.78
N ASN A 472 -10.03 13.59 12.50
CA ASN A 472 -10.06 14.61 11.45
C ASN A 472 -11.37 14.60 10.65
N LYS A 473 -12.35 13.75 11.00
CA LYS A 473 -13.55 13.48 10.20
C LYS A 473 -14.26 14.71 9.63
N ASN A 474 -14.32 15.80 10.40
CA ASN A 474 -14.97 17.06 10.01
C ASN A 474 -14.06 18.29 10.17
N ALA A 475 -12.74 18.08 10.20
CA ALA A 475 -11.79 19.16 10.44
C ALA A 475 -11.68 20.09 9.21
N GLY A 476 -11.47 21.38 9.46
CA GLY A 476 -11.29 22.40 8.43
C GLY A 476 -12.61 22.93 7.84
N LYS A 477 -12.47 23.81 6.85
CA LYS A 477 -13.57 24.47 6.12
C LYS A 477 -13.28 24.47 4.64
N LEU A 478 -14.29 24.22 3.82
CA LEU A 478 -14.20 24.42 2.37
C LEU A 478 -13.81 25.87 2.08
N ILE A 479 -12.86 26.05 1.16
CA ILE A 479 -12.31 27.37 0.85
C ILE A 479 -12.84 27.91 -0.47
N LEU A 480 -12.95 29.24 -0.54
CA LEU A 480 -13.21 29.94 -1.79
C LEU A 480 -12.07 29.73 -2.77
N PHE A 481 -12.38 29.80 -4.07
CA PHE A 481 -11.34 29.69 -5.09
C PHE A 481 -10.31 30.82 -4.98
N SER A 482 -10.75 32.03 -4.62
CA SER A 482 -9.85 33.16 -4.36
C SER A 482 -8.94 32.94 -3.15
N GLU A 483 -9.44 32.29 -2.09
CA GLU A 483 -8.65 31.95 -0.90
C GLU A 483 -7.59 30.90 -1.23
N PHE A 484 -7.93 29.90 -2.05
CA PHE A 484 -6.98 28.92 -2.57
C PHE A 484 -5.83 29.58 -3.34
N LEU A 485 -6.14 30.49 -4.27
CA LEU A 485 -5.12 31.21 -5.05
C LEU A 485 -4.26 32.11 -4.16
N GLU A 486 -4.83 32.72 -3.12
CA GLU A 486 -4.07 33.52 -2.16
C GLU A 486 -3.14 32.66 -1.30
N LEU A 487 -3.61 31.49 -0.85
CA LEU A 487 -2.80 30.51 -0.13
C LEU A 487 -1.60 30.07 -0.98
N ALA A 488 -1.84 29.71 -2.25
CA ALA A 488 -0.79 29.29 -3.17
C ALA A 488 0.31 30.36 -3.35
N LYS A 489 -0.08 31.63 -3.48
CA LYS A 489 0.87 32.75 -3.57
C LYS A 489 1.63 32.96 -2.27
N THR A 490 0.92 32.96 -1.14
CA THR A 490 1.50 33.24 0.18
C THR A 490 2.51 32.17 0.60
N LYS A 491 2.22 30.91 0.26
CA LYS A 491 3.10 29.77 0.55
C LYS A 491 4.18 29.54 -0.50
N ALA A 492 4.13 30.25 -1.62
CA ALA A 492 5.07 30.15 -2.73
C ALA A 492 5.27 28.70 -3.24
N VAL A 493 4.17 27.94 -3.36
CA VAL A 493 4.20 26.60 -4.00
C VAL A 493 4.68 26.73 -5.45
N SER A 494 5.32 25.68 -5.96
CA SER A 494 5.89 25.67 -7.33
C SER A 494 4.82 25.77 -8.42
N GLY A 495 3.58 25.33 -8.14
CA GLY A 495 2.47 25.53 -9.06
C GLY A 495 1.09 25.27 -8.45
N VAL A 496 0.06 25.55 -9.24
CA VAL A 496 -1.33 25.19 -8.95
C VAL A 496 -1.97 24.48 -10.13
N MET A 497 -2.82 23.50 -9.85
CA MET A 497 -3.60 22.77 -10.85
C MET A 497 -5.09 23.05 -10.66
N ILE A 498 -5.73 23.65 -11.66
CA ILE A 498 -7.14 24.05 -11.59
C ILE A 498 -7.95 23.08 -12.43
N ASN A 499 -8.79 22.28 -11.78
CA ASN A 499 -9.61 21.28 -12.44
C ASN A 499 -11.01 21.83 -12.72
N ILE A 500 -11.38 21.88 -14.00
CA ILE A 500 -12.67 22.35 -14.50
C ILE A 500 -13.42 21.16 -15.10
N LYS A 501 -14.55 20.82 -14.51
CA LYS A 501 -15.47 19.75 -14.96
C LYS A 501 -16.86 20.32 -15.19
N ASN A 502 -17.72 19.55 -15.87
CA ASN A 502 -19.15 19.86 -16.02
C ASN A 502 -19.45 21.23 -16.67
N ALA A 503 -18.53 21.77 -17.49
CA ALA A 503 -18.66 23.12 -18.03
C ALA A 503 -19.91 23.31 -18.89
N ALA A 504 -20.27 22.32 -19.72
CA ALA A 504 -21.49 22.37 -20.54
C ALA A 504 -22.76 22.41 -19.68
N ILE A 505 -22.79 21.67 -18.58
CA ILE A 505 -23.93 21.62 -17.65
C ILE A 505 -24.08 22.96 -16.92
N LEU A 506 -22.96 23.52 -16.46
CA LEU A 506 -22.92 24.82 -15.80
C LEU A 506 -23.33 25.96 -16.74
N ALA A 507 -22.94 25.91 -18.01
CA ALA A 507 -23.35 26.89 -19.02
C ALA A 507 -24.88 26.89 -19.23
N ASN A 508 -25.51 25.71 -19.27
CA ASN A 508 -26.98 25.59 -19.31
C ASN A 508 -27.67 26.13 -18.06
N LYS A 509 -26.95 26.19 -16.93
CA LYS A 509 -27.40 26.79 -15.66
C LYS A 509 -27.06 28.27 -15.51
N GLY A 510 -26.49 28.90 -16.54
CA GLY A 510 -26.18 30.33 -16.54
C GLY A 510 -24.78 30.69 -16.04
N PHE A 511 -23.86 29.72 -15.91
CA PHE A 511 -22.50 29.94 -15.43
C PHE A 511 -21.44 29.57 -16.48
N ASP A 512 -20.61 30.54 -16.87
CA ASP A 512 -19.37 30.26 -17.62
C ASP A 512 -18.22 29.99 -16.64
N ILE A 513 -18.05 28.73 -16.23
CA ILE A 513 -16.98 28.37 -15.29
C ILE A 513 -15.58 28.70 -15.83
N SER A 514 -15.37 28.59 -17.14
CA SER A 514 -14.07 28.91 -17.75
C SER A 514 -13.76 30.40 -17.64
N GLU A 515 -14.74 31.27 -17.88
CA GLU A 515 -14.60 32.72 -17.72
C GLU A 515 -14.40 33.12 -16.25
N ILE A 516 -15.13 32.47 -15.33
CA ILE A 516 -14.98 32.67 -13.88
C ILE A 516 -13.55 32.33 -13.43
N VAL A 517 -13.04 31.17 -13.84
CA VAL A 517 -11.67 30.75 -13.52
C VAL A 517 -10.63 31.68 -14.14
N SER A 518 -10.79 32.02 -15.43
CA SER A 518 -9.90 32.95 -16.14
C SER A 518 -9.83 34.31 -15.44
N SER A 519 -10.99 34.87 -15.08
CA SER A 519 -11.10 36.14 -14.36
C SER A 519 -10.45 36.08 -12.97
N ALA A 520 -10.66 34.99 -12.22
CA ALA A 520 -10.07 34.81 -10.90
C ALA A 520 -8.54 34.70 -10.96
N LEU A 521 -7.99 33.96 -11.93
CA LEU A 521 -6.54 33.87 -12.14
C LEU A 521 -5.93 35.22 -12.55
N GLY A 522 -6.61 35.97 -13.42
CA GLY A 522 -6.20 37.33 -13.81
C GLY A 522 -6.22 38.32 -12.66
N ASN A 523 -7.24 38.26 -11.80
CA ASN A 523 -7.34 39.06 -10.58
C ASN A 523 -6.25 38.69 -9.56
N ALA A 524 -5.87 37.41 -9.49
CA ALA A 524 -4.76 36.95 -8.68
C ALA A 524 -3.38 37.26 -9.31
N THR A 525 -3.34 37.83 -10.53
CA THR A 525 -2.14 38.12 -11.33
C THR A 525 -1.31 36.88 -11.71
N LEU A 526 -1.91 35.69 -11.62
CA LEU A 526 -1.26 34.42 -11.93
C LEU A 526 -1.11 34.19 -13.44
N ASP A 527 -1.86 34.94 -14.25
CA ASP A 527 -1.78 34.99 -15.72
C ASP A 527 -0.52 35.70 -16.26
N LYS A 528 0.09 36.56 -15.44
CA LYS A 528 1.19 37.47 -15.84
C LYS A 528 2.56 37.12 -15.26
N GLN A 529 2.60 36.15 -14.36
CA GLN A 529 3.82 35.70 -13.69
C GLN A 529 4.31 34.38 -14.27
N SER A 530 5.59 34.06 -14.06
CA SER A 530 6.21 32.81 -14.51
C SER A 530 6.95 32.06 -13.39
N THR A 531 6.77 32.49 -12.14
CA THR A 531 7.37 31.88 -10.95
C THR A 531 6.63 30.63 -10.50
N GLN A 532 5.30 30.62 -10.63
CA GLN A 532 4.44 29.48 -10.30
C GLN A 532 3.85 28.91 -11.59
N GLN A 533 3.91 27.60 -11.76
CA GLN A 533 3.27 26.91 -12.88
C GLN A 533 1.75 26.93 -12.69
N ILE A 534 1.00 27.29 -13.74
CA ILE A 534 -0.46 27.23 -13.74
C ILE A 534 -0.90 26.14 -14.70
N LEU A 535 -1.52 25.11 -14.16
CA LEU A 535 -2.02 23.97 -14.91
C LEU A 535 -3.55 24.07 -14.97
N ILE A 536 -4.13 24.07 -16.17
CA ILE A 536 -5.58 24.02 -16.36
C ILE A 536 -5.94 22.60 -16.79
N GLN A 537 -6.59 21.87 -15.90
CA GLN A 537 -7.03 20.51 -16.13
C GLN A 537 -8.51 20.46 -16.50
N SER A 538 -8.85 19.68 -17.50
CA SER A 538 -10.25 19.34 -17.83
C SER A 538 -10.30 18.00 -18.56
N ASP A 539 -11.44 17.31 -18.47
CA ASP A 539 -11.82 16.22 -19.36
C ASP A 539 -12.46 16.72 -20.67
N ASP A 540 -12.75 18.02 -20.78
CA ASP A 540 -13.40 18.64 -21.93
C ASP A 540 -12.41 19.52 -22.73
N THR A 541 -12.12 19.15 -23.97
CA THR A 541 -11.20 19.88 -24.85
C THR A 541 -11.71 21.27 -25.29
N SER A 542 -13.02 21.49 -25.28
CA SER A 542 -13.61 22.82 -25.51
C SER A 542 -13.31 23.76 -24.33
N VAL A 543 -13.20 23.25 -23.11
CA VAL A 543 -12.72 24.03 -21.95
C VAL A 543 -11.26 24.43 -22.16
N LEU A 544 -10.38 23.47 -22.48
CA LEU A 544 -8.94 23.73 -22.66
C LEU A 544 -8.66 24.75 -23.77
N THR A 545 -9.49 24.76 -24.82
CA THR A 545 -9.39 25.72 -25.92
C THR A 545 -9.56 27.18 -25.45
N LYS A 546 -10.41 27.44 -24.45
CA LYS A 546 -10.60 28.79 -23.91
C LYS A 546 -9.34 29.37 -23.25
N PHE A 547 -8.44 28.50 -22.77
CA PHE A 547 -7.21 28.91 -22.09
C PHE A 547 -5.97 28.96 -23.02
N LYS A 548 -6.12 28.61 -24.30
CA LYS A 548 -5.02 28.55 -25.29
C LYS A 548 -4.27 29.87 -25.48
N ASN A 549 -4.95 31.01 -25.30
CA ASN A 549 -4.37 32.34 -25.58
C ASN A 549 -3.49 32.88 -24.46
N VAL A 550 -3.37 32.16 -23.33
CA VAL A 550 -2.48 32.52 -22.21
C VAL A 550 -1.27 31.58 -22.23
N PRO A 551 -0.13 31.99 -22.82
CA PRO A 551 1.00 31.09 -23.09
C PRO A 551 1.73 30.60 -21.83
N THR A 552 1.48 31.22 -20.68
CA THR A 552 2.03 30.79 -19.38
C THR A 552 1.27 29.60 -18.78
N TYR A 553 0.08 29.28 -19.28
CA TYR A 553 -0.73 28.16 -18.79
C TYR A 553 -0.35 26.88 -19.51
N LYS A 554 -0.24 25.80 -18.73
CA LYS A 554 -0.12 24.44 -19.25
C LYS A 554 -1.49 23.78 -19.25
N ARG A 555 -1.98 23.36 -20.42
CA ARG A 555 -3.30 22.73 -20.55
C ARG A 555 -3.15 21.22 -20.35
N VAL A 556 -4.01 20.62 -19.54
CA VAL A 556 -3.91 19.23 -19.11
C VAL A 556 -5.23 18.52 -19.43
N LEU A 557 -5.18 17.52 -20.31
CA LEU A 557 -6.34 16.71 -20.64
C LEU A 557 -6.45 15.52 -19.67
N THR A 558 -7.61 15.30 -19.07
CA THR A 558 -7.87 14.10 -18.26
C THR A 558 -8.42 13.00 -19.14
N ILE A 559 -7.72 11.87 -19.21
CA ILE A 559 -8.23 10.67 -19.86
C ILE A 559 -9.05 9.90 -18.82
N VAL A 560 -10.38 10.04 -18.91
CA VAL A 560 -11.32 9.45 -17.94
C VAL A 560 -11.43 7.94 -18.13
N GLU A 561 -11.53 7.49 -19.39
CA GLU A 561 -11.68 6.08 -19.73
C GLU A 561 -10.41 5.28 -19.45
N THR A 562 -10.58 3.99 -19.21
CA THR A 562 -9.45 3.06 -19.14
C THR A 562 -9.03 2.68 -20.56
N ILE A 563 -7.76 2.87 -20.89
CA ILE A 563 -7.19 2.61 -22.21
C ILE A 563 -6.00 1.67 -22.12
N SER A 564 -5.74 0.86 -23.16
CA SER A 564 -4.57 -0.03 -23.20
C SER A 564 -3.42 0.49 -24.07
N ASN A 565 -3.71 1.38 -25.01
CA ASN A 565 -2.73 1.96 -25.93
C ASN A 565 -3.23 3.30 -26.49
N VAL A 566 -2.32 4.06 -27.11
CA VAL A 566 -2.57 5.38 -27.69
C VAL A 566 -2.07 5.42 -29.13
N THR A 567 -2.94 5.76 -30.07
CA THR A 567 -2.52 5.92 -31.47
C THR A 567 -1.81 7.27 -31.70
N GLN A 568 -0.92 7.34 -32.70
CA GLN A 568 -0.33 8.61 -33.13
C GLN A 568 -1.38 9.65 -33.52
N GLN A 569 -2.51 9.22 -34.10
CA GLN A 569 -3.59 10.13 -34.48
C GLN A 569 -4.24 10.76 -33.24
N SER A 570 -4.45 9.97 -32.19
CA SER A 570 -5.00 10.45 -30.91
C SER A 570 -4.03 11.42 -30.24
N VAL A 571 -2.73 11.12 -30.25
CA VAL A 571 -1.67 12.04 -29.79
C VAL A 571 -1.70 13.37 -30.56
N ASP A 572 -1.76 13.32 -31.89
CA ASP A 572 -1.78 14.50 -32.74
C ASP A 572 -3.05 15.34 -32.49
N GLU A 573 -4.17 14.69 -32.18
CA GLU A 573 -5.40 15.35 -31.79
C GLU A 573 -5.24 16.03 -30.42
N ILE A 574 -4.73 15.33 -29.41
CA ILE A 574 -4.52 15.85 -28.05
C ILE A 574 -3.65 17.10 -28.06
N LYS A 575 -2.55 17.09 -28.83
CA LYS A 575 -1.62 18.23 -28.93
C LYS A 575 -2.25 19.53 -29.42
N LYS A 576 -3.41 19.48 -30.07
CA LYS A 576 -4.15 20.69 -30.45
C LYS A 576 -4.72 21.40 -29.21
N PHE A 577 -5.05 20.64 -28.18
CA PHE A 577 -5.82 21.09 -27.01
C PHE A 577 -5.01 21.11 -25.71
N ALA A 578 -4.03 20.22 -25.55
CA ALA A 578 -3.31 20.01 -24.31
C ALA A 578 -1.79 19.86 -24.50
N ASP A 579 -1.07 20.16 -23.43
CA ASP A 579 0.38 20.04 -23.30
C ASP A 579 0.78 18.90 -22.34
N ALA A 580 -0.20 18.35 -21.62
CA ALA A 580 -0.06 17.25 -20.67
C ALA A 580 -1.33 16.40 -20.62
N VAL A 581 -1.20 15.20 -20.07
CA VAL A 581 -2.31 14.28 -19.80
C VAL A 581 -2.30 13.80 -18.35
N VAL A 582 -3.49 13.60 -17.79
CA VAL A 582 -3.69 12.82 -16.56
C VAL A 582 -4.26 11.46 -16.97
N VAL A 583 -3.61 10.38 -16.55
CA VAL A 583 -4.03 9.00 -16.81
C VAL A 583 -4.33 8.27 -15.50
N ASN A 584 -5.35 7.42 -15.53
CA ASN A 584 -5.73 6.59 -14.39
C ASN A 584 -4.80 5.36 -14.26
N ARG A 585 -4.65 4.82 -13.05
CA ARG A 585 -3.82 3.62 -12.77
C ARG A 585 -4.18 2.41 -13.65
N PRO A 586 -5.45 2.05 -13.87
CA PRO A 586 -5.81 0.91 -14.73
C PRO A 586 -5.35 1.03 -16.20
N SER A 587 -5.10 2.25 -16.70
CA SER A 587 -4.54 2.45 -18.04
C SER A 587 -3.02 2.24 -18.11
N THR A 588 -2.36 2.06 -16.96
CA THR A 588 -0.90 1.91 -16.85
C THR A 588 -0.50 0.51 -16.42
N VAL A 589 -1.24 -0.07 -15.46
CA VAL A 589 -0.94 -1.38 -14.88
C VAL A 589 -2.18 -2.27 -15.05
N VAL A 590 -2.04 -3.31 -15.86
CA VAL A 590 -3.08 -4.33 -16.04
C VAL A 590 -2.94 -5.35 -14.93
N LEU A 591 -4.04 -5.62 -14.23
CA LEU A 591 -4.06 -6.57 -13.12
C LEU A 591 -4.67 -7.91 -13.56
N ALA A 592 -4.22 -9.00 -12.94
CA ALA A 592 -4.90 -10.29 -12.93
C ALA A 592 -4.84 -10.87 -11.51
N ALA A 593 -6.00 -11.25 -10.96
CA ALA A 593 -6.09 -11.68 -9.57
C ALA A 593 -5.44 -10.70 -8.57
N TYR A 594 -5.52 -9.38 -8.83
CA TYR A 594 -4.89 -8.30 -8.06
C TYR A 594 -3.36 -8.21 -8.12
N PHE A 595 -2.68 -8.98 -8.97
CA PHE A 595 -1.24 -8.87 -9.25
C PHE A 595 -1.02 -8.12 -10.57
N THR A 596 0.12 -7.45 -10.70
CA THR A 596 0.54 -6.89 -11.99
C THR A 596 0.75 -8.00 -13.01
N LYS A 597 0.03 -7.91 -14.12
CA LYS A 597 0.13 -8.81 -15.27
C LYS A 597 1.00 -8.22 -16.35
N GLU A 598 0.78 -6.94 -16.63
CA GLU A 598 1.43 -6.20 -17.72
C GLU A 598 1.48 -4.71 -17.37
N PHE A 599 2.57 -4.05 -17.76
CA PHE A 599 2.62 -2.59 -17.84
C PHE A 599 2.33 -2.18 -19.28
N THR A 600 1.38 -1.26 -19.46
CA THR A 600 1.03 -0.77 -20.79
C THR A 600 2.08 0.23 -21.29
N ASP A 601 2.12 0.44 -22.60
CA ASP A 601 2.97 1.45 -23.22
C ASP A 601 2.37 2.87 -23.15
N VAL A 602 1.19 3.07 -22.54
CA VAL A 602 0.44 4.35 -22.55
C VAL A 602 1.28 5.53 -22.07
N VAL A 603 1.98 5.38 -20.94
CA VAL A 603 2.87 6.44 -20.40
C VAL A 603 3.98 6.75 -21.40
N LYS A 604 4.62 5.71 -21.91
CA LYS A 604 5.74 5.81 -22.84
C LYS A 604 5.31 6.45 -24.17
N GLU A 605 4.16 6.07 -24.72
CA GLU A 605 3.61 6.62 -25.97
C GLU A 605 3.33 8.12 -25.85
N PHE A 606 2.79 8.57 -24.71
CA PHE A 606 2.61 10.01 -24.46
C PHE A 606 3.94 10.75 -24.27
N GLN A 607 4.89 10.17 -23.53
CA GLN A 607 6.19 10.80 -23.30
C GLN A 607 7.05 10.87 -24.56
N ASP A 608 7.07 9.82 -25.39
CA ASP A 608 7.73 9.80 -26.71
C ASP A 608 7.15 10.87 -27.64
N ALA A 609 5.87 11.21 -27.45
CA ALA A 609 5.21 12.30 -28.12
C ALA A 609 5.50 13.69 -27.53
N ASN A 610 6.34 13.83 -26.50
CA ASN A 610 6.59 15.06 -25.74
C ASN A 610 5.35 15.62 -25.01
N LEU A 611 4.41 14.76 -24.59
CA LEU A 611 3.37 15.16 -23.64
C LEU A 611 3.84 14.84 -22.21
N THR A 612 3.57 15.77 -21.29
CA THR A 612 3.80 15.49 -19.86
C THR A 612 2.73 14.54 -19.34
N VAL A 613 3.12 13.53 -18.56
CA VAL A 613 2.20 12.52 -18.04
C VAL A 613 2.11 12.59 -16.53
N TYR A 614 0.89 12.72 -16.02
CA TYR A 614 0.57 12.60 -14.60
C TYR A 614 -0.28 11.36 -14.35
N VAL A 615 0.02 10.60 -13.29
CA VAL A 615 -0.80 9.44 -12.88
C VAL A 615 -1.66 9.80 -11.68
N THR A 616 -2.92 9.37 -11.70
CA THR A 616 -3.91 9.64 -10.65
C THR A 616 -4.69 8.37 -10.27
N THR A 617 -5.17 8.18 -9.04
CA THR A 617 -4.74 8.82 -7.78
C THR A 617 -4.08 7.75 -6.91
N LEU A 618 -2.94 8.08 -6.32
CA LEU A 618 -2.20 7.20 -5.41
C LEU A 618 -2.65 7.39 -3.96
N THR A 619 -2.79 6.28 -3.25
CA THR A 619 -3.40 6.17 -1.92
C THR A 619 -2.59 5.23 -1.03
N ASN A 620 -2.55 5.46 0.28
CA ASN A 620 -1.82 4.59 1.22
C ASN A 620 -2.62 3.35 1.64
N GLU A 621 -3.94 3.33 1.45
CA GLU A 621 -4.80 2.23 1.87
C GLU A 621 -4.46 0.94 1.11
N PHE A 622 -3.93 -0.07 1.80
CA PHE A 622 -3.33 -1.25 1.16
C PHE A 622 -4.26 -2.08 0.27
N THR A 623 -5.59 -2.03 0.48
CA THR A 623 -6.54 -2.75 -0.39
C THR A 623 -6.69 -2.11 -1.77
N SER A 624 -6.17 -0.90 -1.95
CA SER A 624 -6.12 -0.18 -3.24
C SER A 624 -4.81 -0.40 -4.01
N ILE A 625 -3.89 -1.19 -3.45
CA ILE A 625 -2.54 -1.42 -3.94
C ILE A 625 -2.46 -2.87 -4.47
N ALA A 626 -1.79 -3.07 -5.61
CA ALA A 626 -1.59 -4.41 -6.17
C ALA A 626 -0.78 -5.31 -5.21
N MET A 627 -1.06 -6.62 -5.20
CA MET A 627 -0.48 -7.56 -4.23
C MET A 627 1.05 -7.66 -4.31
N ASP A 628 1.60 -7.49 -5.50
CA ASP A 628 3.03 -7.48 -5.81
C ASP A 628 3.71 -6.11 -5.64
N PHE A 629 2.94 -5.09 -5.24
CA PHE A 629 3.49 -3.92 -4.53
C PHE A 629 3.51 -4.15 -3.01
N PHE A 630 3.26 -5.37 -2.54
CA PHE A 630 3.47 -5.80 -1.16
C PHE A 630 2.69 -4.99 -0.11
N SER A 631 1.51 -4.48 -0.49
CA SER A 631 0.73 -3.58 0.36
C SER A 631 1.53 -2.34 0.81
N ASP A 632 2.53 -1.95 0.04
CA ASP A 632 3.47 -0.88 0.35
C ASP A 632 3.29 0.29 -0.64
N PRO A 633 2.78 1.45 -0.17
CA PRO A 633 2.57 2.60 -1.05
C PRO A 633 3.88 3.17 -1.60
N ILE A 634 5.00 3.01 -0.90
CA ILE A 634 6.30 3.48 -1.39
C ILE A 634 6.73 2.66 -2.61
N LEU A 635 6.46 1.35 -2.62
CA LEU A 635 6.77 0.50 -3.77
C LEU A 635 5.90 0.87 -4.99
N GLU A 636 4.61 1.17 -4.81
CA GLU A 636 3.75 1.67 -5.90
C GLU A 636 4.24 3.03 -6.43
N ILE A 637 4.53 3.98 -5.52
CA ILE A 637 5.10 5.29 -5.86
C ILE A 637 6.42 5.13 -6.64
N SER A 638 7.30 4.24 -6.19
CA SER A 638 8.60 4.00 -6.83
C SER A 638 8.43 3.48 -8.26
N THR A 639 7.43 2.62 -8.50
CA THR A 639 7.12 2.08 -9.82
C THR A 639 6.71 3.19 -10.79
N TYR A 640 5.88 4.13 -10.36
CA TYR A 640 5.47 5.25 -11.21
C TYR A 640 6.58 6.29 -11.41
N ALA A 641 7.30 6.65 -10.34
CA ALA A 641 8.34 7.68 -10.40
C ALA A 641 9.65 7.22 -11.05
N SER A 642 9.99 5.93 -10.94
CA SER A 642 11.26 5.41 -11.43
C SER A 642 11.27 5.30 -12.95
N PRO A 643 12.33 5.78 -13.64
CA PRO A 643 12.49 5.57 -15.08
C PRO A 643 12.75 4.11 -15.47
N LEU A 644 12.94 3.21 -14.50
CA LEU A 644 13.06 1.77 -14.73
C LEU A 644 11.71 1.10 -15.03
N ALA A 645 10.59 1.75 -14.67
CA ALA A 645 9.25 1.29 -14.99
C ALA A 645 8.52 2.36 -15.84
N PHE A 646 7.94 3.39 -15.21
CA PHE A 646 7.17 4.41 -15.95
C PHE A 646 7.87 5.77 -16.08
N GLY A 647 8.55 6.25 -15.03
CA GLY A 647 9.23 7.55 -15.04
C GLY A 647 8.28 8.73 -15.31
N VAL A 648 7.09 8.74 -14.69
CA VAL A 648 6.07 9.77 -14.92
C VAL A 648 6.55 11.15 -14.47
N ASP A 649 5.99 12.20 -15.07
CA ASP A 649 6.39 13.57 -14.77
C ASP A 649 5.72 14.11 -13.49
N GLY A 650 4.66 13.46 -13.00
CA GLY A 650 4.08 13.79 -11.70
C GLY A 650 3.08 12.76 -11.19
N LEU A 651 2.93 12.75 -9.87
CA LEU A 651 2.08 11.85 -9.11
C LEU A 651 0.97 12.67 -8.45
N ILE A 652 -0.29 12.35 -8.75
CA ILE A 652 -1.45 12.91 -8.04
C ILE A 652 -1.79 11.97 -6.89
N THR A 653 -1.76 12.46 -5.65
CA THR A 653 -1.87 11.62 -4.45
C THR A 653 -2.68 12.27 -3.32
N ASP A 654 -3.41 11.43 -2.59
CA ASP A 654 -4.09 11.82 -1.35
C ASP A 654 -3.13 12.05 -0.17
N TYR A 655 -1.90 11.52 -0.28
CA TYR A 655 -0.87 11.54 0.78
C TYR A 655 0.45 12.14 0.26
N PRO A 656 0.54 13.48 0.08
CA PRO A 656 1.77 14.12 -0.41
C PRO A 656 3.01 13.81 0.44
N ALA A 657 2.86 13.57 1.74
CA ALA A 657 3.96 13.21 2.65
C ALA A 657 4.67 11.92 2.20
N THR A 658 3.91 10.87 1.87
CA THR A 658 4.44 9.57 1.44
C THR A 658 5.25 9.70 0.15
N ALA A 659 4.67 10.35 -0.86
CA ALA A 659 5.33 10.57 -2.14
C ALA A 659 6.58 11.45 -2.01
N ASN A 660 6.50 12.51 -1.20
CA ASN A 660 7.64 13.39 -0.94
C ASN A 660 8.76 12.68 -0.19
N ALA A 661 8.43 11.79 0.76
CA ALA A 661 9.42 11.02 1.50
C ALA A 661 10.23 10.14 0.54
N TYR A 662 9.57 9.39 -0.36
CA TYR A 662 10.25 8.59 -1.37
C TYR A 662 11.14 9.43 -2.27
N LEU A 663 10.63 10.52 -2.86
CA LEU A 663 11.38 11.35 -3.81
C LEU A 663 12.56 12.10 -3.18
N ARG A 664 12.67 12.15 -1.84
CA ARG A 664 13.85 12.68 -1.12
C ARG A 664 14.77 11.58 -0.58
N SER A 665 14.34 10.33 -0.67
CA SER A 665 15.13 9.18 -0.27
C SER A 665 16.24 8.94 -1.30
N PRO A 666 17.44 8.50 -0.87
CA PRO A 666 18.48 8.05 -1.79
C PRO A 666 18.02 6.93 -2.74
N CYS A 667 17.00 6.16 -2.36
CA CYS A 667 16.45 5.09 -3.20
C CYS A 667 15.59 5.58 -4.37
N ALA A 668 15.24 6.87 -4.42
CA ALA A 668 14.66 7.48 -5.61
C ALA A 668 15.71 7.84 -6.67
N ASP A 669 17.01 7.79 -6.34
CA ASP A 669 18.09 8.09 -7.29
C ASP A 669 18.47 6.84 -8.09
N PRO A 670 18.13 6.77 -9.40
CA PRO A 670 18.51 5.63 -10.23
C PRO A 670 20.02 5.49 -10.42
N ASP A 671 20.78 6.57 -10.17
CA ASP A 671 22.24 6.60 -10.30
C ASP A 671 22.97 6.38 -8.95
N ALA A 672 22.24 6.24 -7.84
CA ALA A 672 22.84 6.01 -6.54
C ALA A 672 23.61 4.68 -6.53
N LYS A 673 24.82 4.73 -5.96
CA LYS A 673 25.72 3.59 -5.84
C LYS A 673 25.93 3.26 -4.38
N ASP A 674 26.21 1.99 -4.12
CA ASP A 674 26.58 1.49 -2.79
C ASP A 674 25.48 1.70 -1.72
N LEU A 675 24.21 1.80 -2.14
CA LEU A 675 23.09 1.78 -1.21
C LEU A 675 22.99 0.41 -0.53
N PRO A 676 22.67 0.37 0.77
CA PRO A 676 22.48 -0.90 1.48
C PRO A 676 21.25 -1.66 0.97
N TYR A 677 20.27 -0.93 0.42
CA TYR A 677 19.02 -1.44 -0.12
C TYR A 677 18.56 -0.58 -1.30
N THR A 678 17.79 -1.16 -2.21
CA THR A 678 17.19 -0.47 -3.35
C THR A 678 15.75 -0.90 -3.49
N ILE A 679 14.85 0.06 -3.70
CA ILE A 679 13.44 -0.22 -3.99
C ILE A 679 13.34 -0.44 -5.50
N SER A 680 12.95 -1.65 -5.90
CA SER A 680 12.87 -2.05 -7.30
C SER A 680 11.42 -2.28 -7.69
N PRO A 681 10.93 -1.72 -8.81
CA PRO A 681 9.60 -2.02 -9.33
C PRO A 681 9.43 -3.54 -9.57
N PRO A 682 8.23 -4.10 -9.33
CA PRO A 682 7.98 -5.50 -9.62
C PRO A 682 8.07 -5.76 -11.12
N GLN A 683 8.42 -6.99 -11.50
CA GLN A 683 8.35 -7.43 -12.89
C GLN A 683 6.94 -7.97 -13.17
N PRO A 684 6.18 -7.37 -14.10
CA PRO A 684 4.82 -7.80 -14.39
C PRO A 684 4.74 -9.30 -14.77
N GLY A 685 3.80 -10.01 -14.16
CA GLY A 685 3.55 -11.42 -14.40
C GLY A 685 4.52 -12.39 -13.72
N GLU A 686 5.59 -11.92 -13.07
CA GLU A 686 6.58 -12.78 -12.42
C GLU A 686 5.93 -13.64 -11.33
N LEU A 687 5.21 -13.03 -10.41
CA LEU A 687 4.55 -13.75 -9.30
C LEU A 687 3.34 -14.56 -9.77
N LEU A 688 2.66 -14.12 -10.85
CA LEU A 688 1.58 -14.90 -11.46
C LEU A 688 2.07 -16.25 -12.01
N SER A 689 3.35 -16.36 -12.38
CA SER A 689 3.94 -17.62 -12.86
C SER A 689 4.07 -18.69 -11.77
N LEU A 690 3.94 -18.31 -10.49
CA LEU A 690 3.97 -19.22 -9.34
C LEU A 690 2.61 -19.85 -9.04
N ALA A 691 1.52 -19.32 -9.61
CA ALA A 691 0.18 -19.82 -9.37
C ALA A 691 -0.04 -21.21 -9.99
N GLU A 692 -0.88 -22.05 -9.36
CA GLU A 692 -1.25 -23.34 -9.93
C GLU A 692 -1.99 -23.19 -11.28
N GLN A 693 -1.85 -24.20 -12.13
CA GLN A 693 -2.48 -24.21 -13.44
C GLN A 693 -4.01 -24.18 -13.30
N GLY A 694 -4.64 -23.12 -13.80
CA GLY A 694 -6.08 -22.90 -13.68
C GLY A 694 -6.53 -22.13 -12.43
N ALA A 695 -5.60 -21.68 -11.57
CA ALA A 695 -5.91 -20.80 -10.44
C ALA A 695 -6.20 -19.35 -10.86
N LEU A 696 -5.70 -18.95 -12.03
CA LEU A 696 -5.93 -17.60 -12.56
C LEU A 696 -7.33 -17.45 -13.15
N PRO A 697 -7.98 -16.29 -12.97
CA PRO A 697 -9.23 -15.99 -13.64
C PRO A 697 -9.04 -15.98 -15.16
N PRO A 698 -10.12 -16.19 -15.94
CA PRO A 698 -10.08 -16.01 -17.39
C PRO A 698 -9.51 -14.64 -17.75
N ALA A 699 -8.69 -14.60 -18.81
CA ALA A 699 -8.15 -13.34 -19.29
C ALA A 699 -9.30 -12.38 -19.66
N GLU A 700 -9.29 -11.19 -19.08
CA GLU A 700 -10.19 -10.12 -19.48
C GLU A 700 -9.80 -9.58 -20.86
N SER A 701 -10.78 -9.02 -21.56
CA SER A 701 -10.51 -8.33 -22.83
C SER A 701 -9.67 -7.08 -22.54
N PRO A 702 -8.64 -6.78 -23.35
CA PRO A 702 -7.89 -5.54 -23.19
C PRO A 702 -8.83 -4.33 -23.23
N ALA A 703 -8.47 -3.31 -22.46
CA ALA A 703 -9.11 -2.00 -22.58
C ALA A 703 -8.96 -1.48 -24.04
N PRO A 704 -9.89 -0.64 -24.52
CA PRO A 704 -9.81 -0.11 -25.88
C PRO A 704 -8.56 0.78 -26.07
N SER A 705 -8.16 0.94 -27.33
CA SER A 705 -7.23 1.99 -27.75
C SER A 705 -7.91 3.35 -27.61
N LEU A 706 -7.15 4.38 -27.23
CA LEU A 706 -7.65 5.75 -27.31
C LEU A 706 -7.77 6.15 -28.78
N GLU A 707 -8.97 6.51 -29.24
CA GLU A 707 -9.23 6.95 -30.61
C GLU A 707 -9.33 8.48 -30.70
N PRO A 708 -9.07 9.10 -31.87
CA PRO A 708 -9.18 10.56 -32.03
C PRO A 708 -10.58 11.11 -31.71
N ALA A 709 -11.61 10.31 -31.90
CA ALA A 709 -13.00 10.68 -31.59
C ALA A 709 -13.27 10.80 -30.09
N ASP A 710 -12.48 10.12 -29.26
CA ASP A 710 -12.59 10.17 -27.80
C ASP A 710 -11.93 11.42 -27.20
N VAL A 711 -11.18 12.18 -28.02
CA VAL A 711 -10.46 13.39 -27.61
C VAL A 711 -11.29 14.65 -27.82
N VAL A 712 -12.13 14.70 -28.86
CA VAL A 712 -12.75 15.95 -29.32
C VAL A 712 -14.16 16.09 -28.76
N ASP A 713 -14.34 17.11 -27.91
CA ASP A 713 -15.64 17.43 -27.33
C ASP A 713 -16.43 18.42 -28.19
N PRO A 714 -17.77 18.35 -28.15
CA PRO A 714 -18.62 19.37 -28.75
C PRO A 714 -18.33 20.77 -28.16
N PRO A 715 -18.55 21.85 -28.93
CA PRO A 715 -18.45 23.21 -28.42
C PRO A 715 -19.37 23.41 -27.20
N LEU A 716 -18.86 24.13 -26.20
CA LEU A 716 -19.66 24.49 -25.03
C LEU A 716 -20.92 25.28 -25.45
N PRO A 717 -22.08 24.99 -24.85
CA PRO A 717 -23.29 25.75 -25.13
C PRO A 717 -23.13 27.21 -24.69
N PRO A 718 -23.82 28.16 -25.36
CA PRO A 718 -23.83 29.54 -24.93
C PRO A 718 -24.46 29.66 -23.55
N VAL A 719 -23.93 30.54 -22.71
CA VAL A 719 -24.51 30.79 -21.39
C VAL A 719 -25.86 31.48 -21.53
N SER A 720 -26.90 30.81 -21.09
CA SER A 720 -28.25 31.37 -20.99
C SER A 720 -28.30 32.38 -19.85
N HIS A 721 -28.31 33.68 -20.16
CA HIS A 721 -28.62 34.70 -19.15
C HIS A 721 -30.06 34.53 -18.69
N VAL A 722 -30.26 33.97 -17.50
CA VAL A 722 -31.57 33.99 -16.84
C VAL A 722 -31.80 35.41 -16.33
N GLU A 723 -32.52 36.23 -17.10
CA GLU A 723 -33.00 37.53 -16.64
C GLU A 723 -33.86 37.34 -15.38
N THR A 724 -33.38 37.88 -14.24
CA THR A 724 -34.21 38.07 -13.06
C THR A 724 -35.25 39.15 -13.36
N THR A 725 -36.40 38.75 -13.89
CA THR A 725 -37.54 39.65 -14.10
C THR A 725 -38.31 39.85 -12.81
N ASN A 726 -38.27 41.08 -12.29
CA ASN A 726 -39.19 41.57 -11.27
C ASN A 726 -40.65 41.48 -11.76
N PRO A 727 -41.62 41.11 -10.91
CA PRO A 727 -43.00 40.93 -11.34
C PRO A 727 -43.72 42.28 -11.50
N GLY A 728 -44.13 42.61 -12.72
CA GLY A 728 -44.88 43.84 -13.00
C GLY A 728 -45.76 43.74 -14.26
N ALA A 729 -47.07 43.58 -14.01
CA ALA A 729 -48.22 43.90 -14.86
C ALA A 729 -48.48 43.07 -16.14
N SER A 730 -49.58 42.32 -16.06
CA SER A 730 -50.26 41.52 -17.08
C SER A 730 -50.88 42.28 -18.25
N GLY A 731 -50.94 41.63 -19.42
CA GLY A 731 -51.90 41.88 -20.50
C GLY A 731 -52.07 40.64 -21.41
N PRO A 732 -53.27 40.25 -21.87
CA PRO A 732 -53.57 38.87 -22.28
C PRO A 732 -53.59 38.65 -23.81
N SER A 733 -53.20 37.45 -24.27
CA SER A 733 -53.65 36.94 -25.59
C SER A 733 -53.54 35.41 -25.74
N SER A 734 -54.72 34.78 -25.71
CA SER A 734 -55.28 33.62 -26.43
C SER A 734 -54.50 32.33 -26.78
N PRO A 735 -55.18 31.16 -26.80
CA PRO A 735 -54.57 29.83 -26.86
C PRO A 735 -54.54 29.24 -28.29
N GLY A 736 -53.52 28.43 -28.59
CA GLY A 736 -53.37 27.82 -29.91
C GLY A 736 -52.54 26.54 -29.95
N LYS A 737 -53.25 25.42 -29.81
CA LYS A 737 -53.05 24.10 -30.46
C LYS A 737 -51.83 23.24 -30.12
N ASN A 738 -52.14 22.18 -29.36
CA ASN A 738 -51.57 20.85 -29.45
C ASN A 738 -51.47 20.35 -30.90
N SER A 739 -50.32 19.78 -31.24
CA SER A 739 -50.22 18.70 -32.22
C SER A 739 -49.23 17.66 -31.69
N GLN A 740 -49.77 16.61 -31.09
CA GLN A 740 -49.11 15.32 -30.94
C GLN A 740 -48.90 14.72 -32.34
N SER A 741 -47.71 14.19 -32.58
CA SER A 741 -47.48 13.18 -33.62
C SER A 741 -46.80 11.99 -32.97
N ALA A 742 -47.59 10.95 -32.73
CA ALA A 742 -47.14 9.59 -32.53
C ALA A 742 -46.67 9.00 -33.86
N ASN A 743 -45.67 8.13 -33.81
CA ASN A 743 -45.43 6.92 -34.60
C ASN A 743 -43.92 6.61 -34.59
N ILE A 744 -43.40 5.38 -34.57
CA ILE A 744 -43.91 4.00 -34.46
C ILE A 744 -42.69 3.18 -34.02
N ALA A 745 -42.94 2.18 -33.19
CA ALA A 745 -41.97 1.21 -32.69
C ALA A 745 -41.36 0.35 -33.82
N SER A 746 -40.06 0.07 -33.72
CA SER A 746 -39.37 -1.02 -34.41
C SER A 746 -38.67 -1.86 -33.34
N THR A 747 -39.24 -3.02 -33.10
CA THR A 747 -38.75 -4.06 -32.19
C THR A 747 -37.57 -4.80 -32.82
N GLY A 748 -36.42 -4.79 -32.14
CA GLY A 748 -35.31 -5.71 -32.37
C GLY A 748 -34.98 -6.43 -31.06
N LEU A 749 -35.23 -7.74 -31.04
CA LEU A 749 -34.90 -8.63 -29.92
C LEU A 749 -33.37 -8.69 -29.72
N CYS A 750 -32.91 -8.69 -28.47
CA CYS A 750 -31.79 -9.52 -28.04
C CYS A 750 -31.75 -9.71 -26.51
N LEU A 751 -31.99 -10.96 -26.12
CA LEU A 751 -31.38 -11.75 -25.05
C LEU A 751 -31.27 -11.16 -23.63
N LEU A 752 -32.19 -11.65 -22.77
CA LEU A 752 -32.06 -11.75 -21.33
C LEU A 752 -30.99 -12.80 -20.96
N SER A 753 -29.96 -12.39 -20.23
CA SER A 753 -29.16 -13.29 -19.38
C SER A 753 -29.42 -12.94 -17.91
N LEU A 754 -29.81 -13.98 -17.17
CA LEU A 754 -30.20 -13.96 -15.77
C LEU A 754 -29.01 -13.67 -14.85
N ILE A 755 -29.11 -12.60 -14.08
CA ILE A 755 -28.45 -12.42 -12.78
C ILE A 755 -29.37 -13.02 -11.72
N TYR A 756 -28.82 -13.86 -10.83
CA TYR A 756 -29.10 -13.97 -9.38
C TYR A 756 -28.66 -15.36 -8.90
N VAL A 757 -27.61 -15.42 -8.05
CA VAL A 757 -27.65 -15.94 -6.67
C VAL A 757 -26.33 -15.53 -5.99
N PHE A 758 -26.36 -14.51 -5.14
CA PHE A 758 -25.44 -14.34 -4.01
C PHE A 758 -26.22 -13.70 -2.86
N MET A 759 -26.79 -14.55 -2.02
CA MET A 759 -27.20 -14.25 -0.65
C MET A 759 -27.42 -15.60 0.05
N VAL A 760 -27.12 -15.66 1.35
CA VAL A 760 -26.92 -16.86 2.20
C VAL A 760 -25.47 -17.38 2.05
N LEU A 761 -24.52 -17.01 2.90
CA LEU A 761 -24.50 -17.21 4.36
C LEU A 761 -23.89 -16.00 5.09
N TYR A 762 -24.69 -15.42 6.00
CA TYR A 762 -24.23 -14.68 7.17
C TYR A 762 -24.21 -15.64 8.36
#